data_AF-A0A229VV54-F1
#
_entry.id   AF-A0A229VV54-F1
#
_cell.length_a   1.000
_cell.length_b   1.000
_cell.length_c   1.000
_cell.angle_alpha   90.00
_cell.angle_beta   90.00
_cell.angle_gamma   90.00
#
_symmetry.space_group_name_H-M   'P 1'
#
loop_
_entity.id
_entity.type
_entity.pdbx_description
1 polymer ?
#
loop_
_entity_poly.entity_id
_entity_poly.type
_entity_poly.pdbx_seq_one_letter_code
_entity_poly.pdbx_strand_id
1 'polypeptide(L)'
;MVKDTMVPAGRLGTMMSMLFDDDAELEDEFKSAAFTSDDVRAMERPLLDDGVPLMRMAASATAMTARVMMARAHVSPDTARIVLLAGGGDNGGDGLFAAAELARDGVEVTVVAVGRSLHEEGFAALRAEGGEVIVLDPDADIPGFAGPEDEQEAADLFDDAIGVIETSHLVIDAMTGIGLNGALRGIPAHIAAEVGENGELPDTIALPHGRGGDEFPLVLAVDTPSGVGINDGTLPGPYIPADVTITFGALKPCDLLPPATYVCGRQVLVDFGFDTEPFAPAVEAVTRRTAAQAIRLPHVNDAKYSRGVVGLVTGSDEYPGAAVLSSEAAASANVGMIRYVGPVRAQDMVLRSVPEAVMGKGHVQSWVVGSGVPAGPDDGDMDPQRKRIAALLAHYAVDEEGSDEMPPIVVDAGALDLLPESCVPQVLITPHASELARLISERDEDVTADEVMAEPLVWATRAWELTGATVLLKGAVTVVVGDDGEGHVQTFVSGSAPAWLASAGAGDVLAGTLGALMAQNAATLEKLPDQTAIYAAVGAYIHGLAAAMASASTQSGLCEPVIYDGGNPIAFLHAMEPESVSDDAVTGTLGLPIRAGDVAAHLPLAFGDLVRLYDDEPDDDHGDDADSDDDGGADDPVAPSTVDDSDVDDSDDVRVYSSDGTPLTVGDDGVHDVADLAGVNFNGGPDDEIVLDADRDYTDEELDALADALLSRYADREE
;
A
#
# COMPACT_ATOMS: atom_id res chain seq x y z
N MET A 1 -29.87 12.44 -33.48
CA MET A 1 -30.76 12.34 -32.31
C MET A 1 -30.49 11.00 -31.66
N VAL A 2 -30.11 11.06 -30.39
CA VAL A 2 -29.82 9.97 -29.45
C VAL A 2 -28.51 9.22 -29.70
N LYS A 3 -27.42 9.78 -29.16
CA LYS A 3 -26.26 9.08 -28.59
C LYS A 3 -26.07 9.68 -27.20
N ASP A 4 -26.84 9.15 -26.24
CA ASP A 4 -26.54 9.19 -24.83
C ASP A 4 -26.44 7.72 -24.44
N THR A 5 -25.25 7.28 -24.02
CA THR A 5 -25.07 6.03 -23.32
C THR A 5 -23.94 6.29 -22.35
N MET A 6 -24.33 6.36 -21.08
CA MET A 6 -23.50 6.57 -19.90
C MET A 6 -22.33 5.58 -19.90
N VAL A 7 -21.16 6.12 -19.60
CA VAL A 7 -19.93 5.40 -19.27
C VAL A 7 -19.97 5.16 -17.75
N PRO A 8 -19.77 3.92 -17.24
CA PRO A 8 -19.58 3.69 -15.81
C PRO A 8 -18.19 4.16 -15.36
N ALA A 9 -18.06 4.40 -14.06
CA ALA A 9 -16.97 5.12 -13.39
C ALA A 9 -15.53 4.73 -13.81
N GLY A 10 -14.80 5.73 -14.31
CA GLY A 10 -13.36 5.88 -14.10
C GLY A 10 -13.15 7.17 -13.31
N ARG A 11 -12.83 7.08 -12.03
CA ARG A 11 -12.60 8.23 -11.14
C ARG A 11 -11.21 8.80 -11.42
N LEU A 12 -11.11 10.13 -11.49
CA LEU A 12 -9.95 10.96 -11.92
C LEU A 12 -9.37 10.73 -13.34
N GLY A 13 -9.43 9.54 -13.92
CA GLY A 13 -8.73 9.23 -15.18
C GLY A 13 -9.17 10.04 -16.41
N THR A 14 -10.45 10.41 -16.53
CA THR A 14 -10.98 10.89 -17.82
C THR A 14 -10.72 12.37 -18.17
N MET A 15 -9.99 13.13 -17.33
CA MET A 15 -9.59 14.51 -17.68
C MET A 15 -8.08 14.79 -17.67
N MET A 16 -7.22 13.83 -17.31
CA MET A 16 -5.75 14.03 -17.27
C MET A 16 -4.89 12.88 -17.85
N SER A 17 -5.44 11.88 -18.55
CA SER A 17 -4.68 10.75 -19.13
C SER A 17 -3.76 11.08 -20.32
N MET A 18 -3.32 12.35 -20.49
CA MET A 18 -2.35 12.72 -21.54
C MET A 18 -0.93 12.95 -21.00
N LEU A 19 -0.70 12.73 -19.70
CA LEU A 19 0.58 13.04 -19.04
C LEU A 19 1.27 11.82 -18.40
N PHE A 20 0.62 10.65 -18.37
CA PHE A 20 1.14 9.45 -17.72
C PHE A 20 0.99 8.25 -18.67
N ASP A 21 1.91 7.29 -18.56
CA ASP A 21 1.94 6.04 -19.32
C ASP A 21 0.73 5.15 -18.96
N ASP A 22 0.02 4.64 -19.98
CA ASP A 22 -1.18 3.81 -19.81
C ASP A 22 -0.85 2.49 -19.07
N ASP A 23 0.35 1.94 -19.26
CA ASP A 23 0.78 0.70 -18.60
C ASP A 23 1.06 0.92 -17.10
N ALA A 24 1.62 2.08 -16.72
CA ALA A 24 1.86 2.45 -15.32
C ALA A 24 0.54 2.71 -14.56
N GLU A 25 -0.49 3.20 -15.25
CA GLU A 25 -1.82 3.38 -14.67
C GLU A 25 -2.48 2.04 -14.34
N LEU A 26 -2.38 1.06 -15.23
CA LEU A 26 -2.90 -0.30 -15.01
C LEU A 26 -2.16 -1.01 -13.87
N GLU A 27 -0.84 -0.86 -13.78
CA GLU A 27 -0.06 -1.45 -12.67
C GLU A 27 -0.44 -0.85 -11.31
N ASP A 28 -0.61 0.49 -11.25
CA ASP A 28 -1.00 1.20 -10.02
C ASP A 28 -2.40 0.78 -9.55
N GLU A 29 -3.36 0.62 -10.48
CA GLU A 29 -4.69 0.08 -10.17
C GLU A 29 -4.60 -1.36 -9.65
N PHE A 30 -3.82 -2.22 -10.33
CA PHE A 30 -3.62 -3.61 -9.94
C PHE A 30 -3.07 -3.77 -8.51
N LYS A 31 -2.18 -2.87 -8.09
CA LYS A 31 -1.57 -2.85 -6.75
C LYS A 31 -2.42 -2.16 -5.67
N SER A 32 -3.51 -1.49 -6.03
CA SER A 32 -4.26 -0.63 -5.10
C SER A 32 -5.76 -0.92 -5.02
N ALA A 33 -6.33 -1.65 -5.97
CA ALA A 33 -7.75 -2.02 -5.98
C ALA A 33 -7.95 -3.44 -5.42
N ALA A 34 -8.81 -3.56 -4.42
CA ALA A 34 -9.22 -4.84 -3.85
C ALA A 34 -10.67 -5.18 -4.19
N PHE A 35 -10.93 -6.44 -4.51
CA PHE A 35 -12.22 -6.95 -4.97
C PHE A 35 -12.76 -8.03 -4.04
N THR A 36 -14.09 -8.12 -3.92
CA THR A 36 -14.70 -9.11 -3.02
C THR A 36 -14.38 -10.53 -3.46
N SER A 37 -14.43 -11.48 -2.53
CA SER A 37 -14.24 -12.90 -2.85
C SER A 37 -15.19 -13.43 -3.92
N ASP A 38 -16.38 -12.86 -4.05
CA ASP A 38 -17.35 -13.26 -5.09
C ASP A 38 -16.99 -12.66 -6.47
N ASP A 39 -16.46 -11.44 -6.51
CA ASP A 39 -15.98 -10.81 -7.75
C ASP A 39 -14.74 -11.53 -8.28
N VAL A 40 -13.78 -11.87 -7.40
CA VAL A 40 -12.59 -12.66 -7.76
C VAL A 40 -12.99 -14.00 -8.39
N ARG A 41 -13.93 -14.74 -7.79
CA ARG A 41 -14.47 -15.98 -8.38
C ARG A 41 -15.14 -15.76 -9.74
N ALA A 42 -15.79 -14.61 -9.92
CA ALA A 42 -16.43 -14.27 -11.18
C ALA A 42 -15.39 -13.97 -12.26
N MET A 43 -14.26 -13.37 -11.91
CA MET A 43 -13.09 -13.13 -12.78
C MET A 43 -12.35 -14.44 -13.12
N GLU A 44 -12.24 -15.37 -12.18
CA GLU A 44 -11.57 -16.67 -12.40
C GLU A 44 -12.33 -17.59 -13.37
N ARG A 45 -13.66 -17.60 -13.30
CA ARG A 45 -14.49 -18.59 -14.00
C ARG A 45 -14.26 -18.65 -15.52
N PRO A 46 -14.19 -17.53 -16.27
CA PRO A 46 -13.87 -17.56 -17.69
C PRO A 46 -12.52 -18.23 -18.01
N LEU A 47 -11.48 -17.96 -17.21
CA LEU A 47 -10.15 -18.55 -17.42
C LEU A 47 -10.14 -20.05 -17.15
N LEU A 48 -10.85 -20.48 -16.10
CA LEU A 48 -11.04 -21.91 -15.81
C LEU A 48 -11.84 -22.62 -16.90
N ASP A 49 -12.88 -21.98 -17.43
CA ASP A 49 -13.70 -22.49 -18.54
C ASP A 49 -12.86 -22.63 -19.84
N ASP A 50 -11.87 -21.76 -20.04
CA ASP A 50 -10.89 -21.82 -21.13
C ASP A 50 -9.71 -22.78 -20.86
N GLY A 51 -9.69 -23.42 -19.68
CA GLY A 51 -8.69 -24.43 -19.31
C GLY A 51 -7.34 -23.86 -18.89
N VAL A 52 -7.28 -22.59 -18.50
CA VAL A 52 -6.08 -21.98 -17.92
C VAL A 52 -5.74 -22.70 -16.61
N PRO A 53 -4.51 -23.17 -16.41
CA PRO A 53 -4.15 -23.98 -15.24
C PRO A 53 -3.82 -23.09 -14.02
N LEU A 54 -4.78 -22.27 -13.58
CA LEU A 54 -4.58 -21.28 -12.50
C LEU A 54 -3.95 -21.89 -11.24
N MET A 55 -4.43 -23.06 -10.81
CA MET A 55 -3.88 -23.76 -9.63
C MET A 55 -2.40 -24.13 -9.77
N ARG A 56 -1.94 -24.49 -10.98
CA ARG A 56 -0.51 -24.78 -11.23
C ARG A 56 0.32 -23.49 -11.23
N MET A 57 -0.25 -22.41 -11.74
CA MET A 57 0.40 -21.09 -11.73
C MET A 57 0.55 -20.58 -10.30
N ALA A 58 -0.53 -20.63 -9.50
CA ALA A 58 -0.54 -20.30 -8.08
C ALA A 58 0.48 -21.13 -7.28
N ALA A 59 0.51 -22.45 -7.51
CA ALA A 59 1.45 -23.35 -6.87
C ALA A 59 2.92 -23.02 -7.20
N SER A 60 3.23 -22.72 -8.46
CA SER A 60 4.59 -22.39 -8.88
C SER A 60 5.06 -21.06 -8.28
N ALA A 61 4.18 -20.06 -8.26
CA ALA A 61 4.45 -18.77 -7.60
C ALA A 61 4.64 -18.94 -6.08
N THR A 62 3.80 -19.75 -5.44
CA THR A 62 3.92 -20.09 -4.01
C THR A 62 5.25 -20.78 -3.72
N ALA A 63 5.65 -21.77 -4.53
CA ALA A 63 6.92 -22.46 -4.38
C ALA A 63 8.11 -21.51 -4.58
N MET A 64 8.04 -20.60 -5.55
CA MET A 64 9.07 -19.58 -5.74
C MET A 64 9.19 -18.66 -4.53
N THR A 65 8.08 -18.12 -4.04
CA THR A 65 8.06 -17.27 -2.84
C THR A 65 8.63 -17.99 -1.62
N ALA A 66 8.29 -19.27 -1.42
CA ALA A 66 8.87 -20.10 -0.36
C ALA A 66 10.40 -20.25 -0.51
N ARG A 67 10.91 -20.46 -1.73
CA ARG A 67 12.37 -20.49 -1.99
C ARG A 67 13.03 -19.17 -1.63
N VAL A 68 12.43 -18.04 -2.01
CA VAL A 68 12.95 -16.71 -1.67
C VAL A 68 13.01 -16.50 -0.15
N MET A 69 11.93 -16.86 0.57
CA MET A 69 11.89 -16.75 2.02
C MET A 69 12.97 -17.60 2.69
N MET A 70 13.13 -18.85 2.28
CA MET A 70 14.18 -19.74 2.82
C MET A 70 15.58 -19.22 2.50
N ALA A 71 15.84 -18.77 1.27
CA ALA A 71 17.12 -18.22 0.86
C ALA A 71 17.50 -16.99 1.70
N ARG A 72 16.55 -16.08 1.94
CA ARG A 72 16.76 -14.91 2.80
C ARG A 72 17.03 -15.27 4.26
N ALA A 73 16.40 -16.35 4.74
CA ALA A 73 16.66 -16.91 6.06
C ALA A 73 17.92 -17.80 6.12
N HIS A 74 18.72 -17.84 5.04
CA HIS A 74 19.93 -18.65 4.91
C HIS A 74 19.69 -20.15 5.14
N VAL A 75 18.51 -20.65 4.76
CA VAL A 75 18.13 -22.06 4.84
C VAL A 75 18.33 -22.71 3.48
N SER A 76 19.23 -23.70 3.42
CA SER A 76 19.47 -24.45 2.19
C SER A 76 18.37 -25.50 1.96
N PRO A 77 18.00 -25.80 0.70
CA PRO A 77 16.94 -26.78 0.42
C PRO A 77 17.16 -28.16 1.06
N ASP A 78 18.40 -28.63 1.14
CA ASP A 78 18.75 -29.94 1.71
C ASP A 78 18.64 -30.03 3.24
N THR A 79 18.52 -28.88 3.92
CA THR A 79 18.30 -28.79 5.37
C THR A 79 16.94 -28.21 5.73
N ALA A 80 16.23 -27.66 4.74
CA ALA A 80 14.92 -27.06 4.88
C ALA A 80 13.88 -28.10 5.35
N ARG A 81 13.03 -27.66 6.28
CA ARG A 81 11.92 -28.41 6.83
C ARG A 81 10.70 -27.53 6.68
N ILE A 82 9.76 -27.96 5.86
CA ILE A 82 8.54 -27.21 5.57
C ILE A 82 7.34 -27.99 6.08
N VAL A 83 6.43 -27.29 6.74
CA VAL A 83 5.11 -27.81 7.06
C VAL A 83 4.08 -27.13 6.17
N LEU A 84 3.28 -27.92 5.46
CA LEU A 84 2.09 -27.42 4.76
C LEU A 84 0.87 -27.73 5.62
N LEU A 85 0.12 -26.68 6.00
CA LEU A 85 -1.20 -26.84 6.60
C LEU A 85 -2.24 -26.89 5.47
N ALA A 86 -2.73 -28.08 5.13
CA ALA A 86 -3.54 -28.28 3.92
C ALA A 86 -5.03 -28.51 4.23
N GLY A 87 -5.87 -27.62 3.72
CA GLY A 87 -7.31 -27.82 3.62
C GLY A 87 -7.71 -28.74 2.47
N GLY A 88 -9.01 -29.06 2.38
CA GLY A 88 -9.55 -29.91 1.32
C GLY A 88 -10.03 -29.19 0.05
N GLY A 89 -9.96 -27.85 0.02
CA GLY A 89 -10.39 -27.03 -1.12
C GLY A 89 -9.23 -26.67 -2.06
N ASP A 90 -9.50 -25.75 -2.99
CA ASP A 90 -8.54 -25.35 -4.03
C ASP A 90 -7.26 -24.73 -3.45
N ASN A 91 -7.36 -23.90 -2.39
CA ASN A 91 -6.19 -23.34 -1.70
C ASN A 91 -5.25 -24.44 -1.19
N GLY A 92 -5.81 -25.52 -0.62
CA GLY A 92 -5.04 -26.70 -0.21
C GLY A 92 -4.39 -27.41 -1.40
N GLY A 93 -5.01 -27.37 -2.59
CA GLY A 93 -4.46 -27.84 -3.85
C GLY A 93 -3.24 -27.03 -4.31
N ASP A 94 -3.32 -25.69 -4.24
CA ASP A 94 -2.20 -24.78 -4.53
C ASP A 94 -1.00 -25.11 -3.64
N GLY A 95 -1.25 -25.22 -2.34
CA GLY A 95 -0.23 -25.60 -1.36
C GLY A 95 0.36 -26.99 -1.59
N LEU A 96 -0.45 -27.99 -1.93
CA LEU A 96 0.03 -29.36 -2.20
C LEU A 96 0.92 -29.44 -3.45
N PHE A 97 0.58 -28.72 -4.52
CA PHE A 97 1.44 -28.66 -5.70
C PHE A 97 2.73 -27.89 -5.43
N ALA A 98 2.66 -26.77 -4.70
CA ALA A 98 3.85 -26.04 -4.29
C ALA A 98 4.78 -26.91 -3.43
N ALA A 99 4.22 -27.60 -2.45
CA ALA A 99 4.91 -28.55 -1.59
C ALA A 99 5.56 -29.70 -2.37
N ALA A 100 4.90 -30.21 -3.42
CA ALA A 100 5.48 -31.21 -4.30
C ALA A 100 6.68 -30.66 -5.11
N GLU A 101 6.62 -29.41 -5.57
CA GLU A 101 7.76 -28.76 -6.22
C GLU A 101 8.94 -28.58 -5.26
N LEU A 102 8.69 -28.15 -4.03
CA LEU A 102 9.73 -27.98 -3.01
C LEU A 102 10.35 -29.33 -2.60
N ALA A 103 9.54 -30.38 -2.43
CA ALA A 103 10.05 -31.73 -2.15
C ALA A 103 10.95 -32.27 -3.26
N ARG A 104 10.63 -31.96 -4.53
CA ARG A 104 11.48 -32.31 -5.68
C ARG A 104 12.86 -31.65 -5.61
N ASP A 105 12.94 -30.46 -5.01
CA ASP A 105 14.20 -29.72 -4.81
C ASP A 105 15.01 -30.24 -3.62
N GLY A 106 14.56 -31.30 -2.95
CA GLY A 106 15.24 -31.94 -1.82
C GLY A 106 14.83 -31.43 -0.44
N VAL A 107 13.79 -30.59 -0.38
CA VAL A 107 13.23 -30.08 0.88
C VAL A 107 12.45 -31.17 1.62
N GLU A 108 12.63 -31.25 2.95
CA GLU A 108 11.81 -32.12 3.79
C GLU A 108 10.42 -31.49 3.97
N VAL A 109 9.38 -32.18 3.49
CA VAL A 109 8.01 -31.66 3.49
C VAL A 109 7.09 -32.58 4.28
N THR A 110 6.42 -31.99 5.28
CA THR A 110 5.36 -32.63 6.06
C THR A 110 4.03 -31.90 5.84
N VAL A 111 3.00 -32.63 5.46
CA VAL A 111 1.65 -32.07 5.29
C VAL A 111 0.79 -32.40 6.50
N VAL A 112 0.28 -31.37 7.17
CA VAL A 112 -0.75 -31.51 8.20
C VAL A 112 -2.11 -31.34 7.51
N ALA A 113 -2.80 -32.45 7.30
CA ALA A 113 -4.13 -32.45 6.69
C ALA A 113 -5.19 -32.07 7.74
N VAL A 114 -5.78 -30.88 7.58
CA VAL A 114 -6.77 -30.31 8.52
C VAL A 114 -8.21 -30.56 8.11
N GLY A 115 -8.42 -31.10 6.91
CA GLY A 115 -9.73 -31.46 6.36
C GLY A 115 -9.90 -32.96 6.17
N ARG A 116 -11.13 -33.37 5.82
CA ARG A 116 -11.49 -34.77 5.54
C ARG A 116 -10.87 -35.33 4.27
N SER A 117 -10.48 -34.47 3.35
CA SER A 117 -9.92 -34.82 2.06
C SER A 117 -8.81 -33.85 1.69
N LEU A 118 -7.97 -34.25 0.75
CA LEU A 118 -6.96 -33.40 0.11
C LEU A 118 -7.24 -33.34 -1.39
N HIS A 119 -6.77 -32.30 -2.06
CA HIS A 119 -6.86 -32.19 -3.51
C HIS A 119 -6.15 -33.40 -4.17
N GLU A 120 -6.87 -34.17 -4.99
CA GLU A 120 -6.44 -35.50 -5.44
C GLU A 120 -5.13 -35.46 -6.24
N GLU A 121 -5.06 -34.58 -7.24
CA GLU A 121 -3.88 -34.47 -8.09
C GLU A 121 -2.67 -33.86 -7.37
N GLY A 122 -2.92 -32.87 -6.49
CA GLY A 122 -1.89 -32.23 -5.66
C GLY A 122 -1.26 -33.22 -4.71
N PHE A 123 -2.11 -33.98 -4.01
CA PHE A 123 -1.69 -35.05 -3.13
C PHE A 123 -0.91 -36.15 -3.87
N ALA A 124 -1.37 -36.57 -5.06
CA ALA A 124 -0.66 -37.55 -5.86
C ALA A 124 0.74 -37.06 -6.27
N ALA A 125 0.88 -35.78 -6.62
CA ALA A 125 2.17 -35.17 -6.95
C ALA A 125 3.10 -35.16 -5.73
N LEU A 126 2.62 -34.70 -4.56
CA LEU A 126 3.39 -34.73 -3.31
C LEU A 126 3.87 -36.13 -2.96
N ARG A 127 3.00 -37.14 -3.07
CA ARG A 127 3.33 -38.54 -2.75
C ARG A 127 4.39 -39.11 -3.68
N ALA A 128 4.44 -38.66 -4.93
CA ALA A 128 5.47 -39.07 -5.87
C ALA A 128 6.87 -38.56 -5.46
N GLU A 129 6.93 -37.40 -4.79
CA GLU A 129 8.16 -36.75 -4.34
C GLU A 129 8.53 -37.12 -2.88
N GLY A 130 7.73 -37.96 -2.22
CA GLY A 130 8.06 -38.53 -0.92
C GLY A 130 7.61 -37.73 0.31
N GLY A 131 6.72 -36.76 0.15
CA GLY A 131 6.19 -35.99 1.28
C GLY A 131 5.48 -36.84 2.34
N GLU A 132 5.70 -36.47 3.61
CA GLU A 132 5.03 -37.05 4.78
C GLU A 132 3.68 -36.38 5.03
N VAL A 133 2.77 -37.09 5.71
CA VAL A 133 1.39 -36.61 5.92
C VAL A 133 0.92 -37.01 7.32
N ILE A 134 0.47 -36.03 8.09
CA ILE A 134 -0.19 -36.18 9.38
C ILE A 134 -1.68 -35.88 9.16
N VAL A 135 -2.56 -36.81 9.52
CA VAL A 135 -4.01 -36.67 9.33
C VAL A 135 -4.68 -36.47 10.67
N LEU A 136 -5.33 -35.33 10.86
CA LEU A 136 -5.94 -34.97 12.14
C LEU A 136 -7.44 -35.26 12.21
N ASP A 137 -8.13 -35.36 11.07
CA ASP A 137 -9.57 -35.62 11.04
C ASP A 137 -9.86 -37.14 11.18
N PRO A 138 -10.58 -37.60 12.21
CA PRO A 138 -10.93 -39.01 12.38
C PRO A 138 -11.84 -39.55 11.26
N ASP A 139 -12.57 -38.68 10.57
CA ASP A 139 -13.44 -39.01 9.44
C ASP A 139 -12.72 -38.81 8.08
N ALA A 140 -11.38 -38.75 8.06
CA ALA A 140 -10.61 -38.54 6.84
C ALA A 140 -10.79 -39.67 5.81
N ASP A 141 -10.96 -39.26 4.55
CA ASP A 141 -10.99 -40.09 3.35
C ASP A 141 -9.80 -39.71 2.44
N ILE A 142 -8.58 -39.98 2.95
CA ILE A 142 -7.32 -39.67 2.25
C ILE A 142 -6.66 -40.99 1.83
N PRO A 143 -6.44 -41.25 0.52
CA PRO A 143 -5.92 -42.52 0.04
C PRO A 143 -4.59 -42.93 0.68
N GLY A 144 -4.61 -44.03 1.44
CA GLY A 144 -3.41 -44.62 2.07
C GLY A 144 -3.09 -44.08 3.47
N PHE A 145 -3.91 -43.17 4.00
CA PHE A 145 -3.78 -42.62 5.35
C PHE A 145 -5.10 -42.78 6.10
N ALA A 146 -5.04 -43.10 7.38
CA ALA A 146 -6.21 -43.15 8.26
C ALA A 146 -6.11 -41.98 9.24
N GLY A 147 -7.26 -41.40 9.60
CA GLY A 147 -7.35 -40.51 10.75
C GLY A 147 -7.21 -41.28 12.07
N PRO A 148 -7.15 -40.55 13.20
CA PRO A 148 -7.04 -41.16 14.52
C PRO A 148 -8.21 -42.10 14.84
N GLU A 149 -7.92 -43.28 15.41
CA GLU A 149 -8.93 -44.27 15.80
C GLU A 149 -9.64 -43.90 17.11
N ASP A 150 -8.98 -43.14 17.99
CA ASP A 150 -9.53 -42.71 19.28
C ASP A 150 -9.01 -41.33 19.73
N GLU A 151 -9.56 -40.83 20.85
CA GLU A 151 -9.22 -39.51 21.41
C GLU A 151 -7.75 -39.38 21.84
N GLN A 152 -7.10 -40.48 22.24
CA GLN A 152 -5.69 -40.43 22.65
C GLN A 152 -4.80 -40.32 21.41
N GLU A 153 -5.06 -41.13 20.38
CA GLU A 153 -4.34 -41.03 19.11
C GLU A 153 -4.56 -39.67 18.44
N ALA A 154 -5.76 -39.10 18.53
CA ALA A 154 -6.04 -37.75 18.03
C ALA A 154 -5.21 -36.68 18.76
N ALA A 155 -5.06 -36.80 20.08
CA ALA A 155 -4.23 -35.90 20.87
C ALA A 155 -2.74 -36.08 20.54
N ASP A 156 -2.26 -37.32 20.44
CA ASP A 156 -0.87 -37.63 20.11
C ASP A 156 -0.50 -37.10 18.70
N LEU A 157 -1.38 -37.31 17.70
CA LEU A 157 -1.18 -36.77 16.34
C LEU A 157 -1.25 -35.24 16.30
N PHE A 158 -2.09 -34.63 17.13
CA PHE A 158 -2.15 -33.17 17.24
C PHE A 158 -0.85 -32.63 17.86
N ASP A 159 -0.37 -33.22 18.95
CA ASP A 159 0.91 -32.86 19.58
C ASP A 159 2.08 -33.06 18.60
N ASP A 160 2.08 -34.14 17.81
CA ASP A 160 3.06 -34.38 16.75
C ASP A 160 2.98 -33.29 15.67
N ALA A 161 1.76 -32.89 15.25
CA ALA A 161 1.55 -31.81 14.28
C ALA A 161 2.10 -30.47 14.79
N ILE A 162 1.82 -30.11 16.04
CA ILE A 162 2.37 -28.88 16.66
C ILE A 162 3.90 -28.98 16.75
N GLY A 163 4.44 -30.12 17.16
CA GLY A 163 5.89 -30.34 17.25
C GLY A 163 6.62 -30.19 15.92
N VAL A 164 6.05 -30.65 14.80
CA VAL A 164 6.65 -30.42 13.48
C VAL A 164 6.51 -28.98 13.02
N ILE A 165 5.41 -28.28 13.36
CA ILE A 165 5.24 -26.85 13.05
C ILE A 165 6.31 -26.02 13.76
N GLU A 166 6.45 -26.17 15.07
CA GLU A 166 7.40 -25.41 15.90
C GLU A 166 8.87 -25.63 15.51
N THR A 167 9.20 -26.78 14.92
CA THR A 167 10.58 -27.13 14.53
C THR A 167 10.86 -26.95 13.04
N SER A 168 9.86 -26.51 12.27
CA SER A 168 10.00 -26.21 10.84
C SER A 168 10.73 -24.88 10.62
N HIS A 169 11.26 -24.70 9.42
CA HIS A 169 11.82 -23.41 8.97
C HIS A 169 10.74 -22.55 8.30
N LEU A 170 9.75 -23.18 7.66
CA LEU A 170 8.65 -22.48 6.99
C LEU A 170 7.35 -23.28 7.15
N VAL A 171 6.29 -22.58 7.50
CA VAL A 171 4.91 -23.03 7.44
C VAL A 171 4.26 -22.41 6.22
N ILE A 172 3.69 -23.26 5.35
CA ILE A 172 2.81 -22.82 4.27
C ILE A 172 1.38 -22.99 4.77
N ASP A 173 0.68 -21.88 5.01
CA ASP A 173 -0.72 -21.88 5.42
C ASP A 173 -1.62 -21.90 4.17
N ALA A 174 -2.21 -23.07 3.92
CA ALA A 174 -3.17 -23.31 2.86
C ALA A 174 -4.44 -24.00 3.41
N MET A 175 -4.80 -23.70 4.68
CA MET A 175 -5.95 -24.35 5.33
C MET A 175 -7.28 -23.86 4.73
N THR A 176 -7.38 -22.55 4.50
CA THR A 176 -8.56 -21.88 3.94
C THR A 176 -8.13 -20.73 3.03
N GLY A 177 -8.89 -20.46 1.96
CA GLY A 177 -8.73 -19.25 1.14
C GLY A 177 -10.04 -18.46 1.11
N ILE A 178 -10.36 -17.78 0.00
CA ILE A 178 -11.59 -16.98 -0.20
C ILE A 178 -12.95 -17.70 0.05
N GLY A 179 -12.94 -19.02 0.31
CA GLY A 179 -14.10 -19.85 0.69
C GLY A 179 -14.63 -19.66 2.11
N LEU A 180 -13.83 -19.11 3.02
CA LEU A 180 -14.20 -18.98 4.42
C LEU A 180 -15.10 -17.76 4.66
N ASN A 181 -16.10 -17.93 5.52
CA ASN A 181 -16.92 -16.83 6.04
C ASN A 181 -16.89 -16.85 7.57
N GLY A 182 -16.28 -15.83 8.16
CA GLY A 182 -16.08 -15.69 9.60
C GLY A 182 -14.96 -16.59 10.16
N ALA A 183 -14.99 -16.85 11.47
CA ALA A 183 -13.92 -17.56 12.17
C ALA A 183 -13.69 -19.01 11.70
N LEU A 184 -12.44 -19.46 11.80
CA LEU A 184 -12.08 -20.88 11.66
C LEU A 184 -12.89 -21.75 12.62
N ARG A 185 -13.09 -23.02 12.23
CA ARG A 185 -13.80 -24.02 13.04
C ARG A 185 -13.09 -25.36 13.02
N GLY A 186 -13.27 -26.16 14.07
CA GLY A 186 -12.72 -27.51 14.13
C GLY A 186 -11.20 -27.52 14.17
N ILE A 187 -10.57 -28.48 13.49
CA ILE A 187 -9.12 -28.70 13.49
C ILE A 187 -8.33 -27.44 13.07
N PRO A 188 -8.66 -26.75 11.96
CA PRO A 188 -7.98 -25.50 11.60
C PRO A 188 -7.96 -24.46 12.71
N ALA A 189 -9.08 -24.28 13.43
CA ALA A 189 -9.17 -23.33 14.54
C ALA A 189 -8.29 -23.73 15.73
N HIS A 190 -8.19 -25.04 16.01
CA HIS A 190 -7.35 -25.53 17.09
C HIS A 190 -5.87 -25.36 16.79
N ILE A 191 -5.43 -25.62 15.55
CA ILE A 191 -4.05 -25.34 15.14
C ILE A 191 -3.76 -23.84 15.24
N ALA A 192 -4.59 -23.00 14.61
CA ALA A 192 -4.38 -21.55 14.64
C ALA A 192 -4.37 -20.97 16.06
N ALA A 193 -5.17 -21.51 16.98
CA ALA A 193 -5.17 -21.10 18.38
C ALA A 193 -3.91 -21.50 19.15
N GLU A 194 -3.21 -22.56 18.71
CA GLU A 194 -1.98 -23.04 19.38
C GLU A 194 -0.72 -22.37 18.81
N VAL A 195 -0.68 -22.14 17.49
CA VAL A 195 0.53 -21.64 16.80
C VAL A 195 0.43 -20.18 16.36
N GLY A 196 -0.74 -19.56 16.49
CA GLY A 196 -1.02 -18.19 16.05
C GLY A 196 -1.60 -17.31 17.16
N GLU A 197 -2.54 -16.45 16.77
CA GLU A 197 -3.18 -15.46 17.65
C GLU A 197 -4.70 -15.62 17.61
N ASN A 198 -5.42 -14.97 18.54
CA ASN A 198 -6.86 -15.11 18.65
C ASN A 198 -7.59 -13.76 18.79
N GLY A 199 -8.11 -13.26 17.67
CA GLY A 199 -8.95 -12.06 17.61
C GLY A 199 -8.27 -10.74 17.98
N GLU A 200 -6.99 -10.77 18.34
CA GLU A 200 -6.19 -9.61 18.72
C GLU A 200 -4.96 -9.52 17.81
N LEU A 201 -4.41 -8.31 17.67
CA LEU A 201 -3.16 -8.11 16.93
C LEU A 201 -1.96 -8.62 17.75
N PRO A 202 -0.91 -9.14 17.10
CA PRO A 202 0.30 -9.54 17.79
C PRO A 202 0.95 -8.33 18.49
N ASP A 203 1.39 -8.49 19.74
CA ASP A 203 2.14 -7.45 20.48
C ASP A 203 3.60 -7.37 19.98
N THR A 204 3.76 -6.81 18.78
CA THR A 204 5.03 -6.69 18.08
C THR A 204 5.38 -5.24 17.77
N ILE A 205 6.68 -4.97 17.62
CA ILE A 205 7.13 -3.69 17.09
C ILE A 205 6.62 -3.61 15.66
N ALA A 206 6.00 -2.49 15.29
CA ALA A 206 5.49 -2.26 13.95
C ALA A 206 6.66 -2.05 12.96
N LEU A 207 7.41 -3.11 12.66
CA LEU A 207 8.40 -3.07 11.60
C LEU A 207 7.68 -3.02 10.25
N PRO A 208 8.17 -2.24 9.26
CA PRO A 208 7.69 -2.39 7.89
C PRO A 208 7.88 -3.85 7.51
N HIS A 209 6.78 -4.54 7.15
CA HIS A 209 6.74 -5.95 6.76
C HIS A 209 6.78 -7.01 7.90
N GLY A 210 6.49 -6.64 9.16
CA GLY A 210 6.37 -7.60 10.27
C GLY A 210 7.70 -7.99 10.93
N ARG A 211 7.71 -9.05 11.75
CA ARG A 211 8.95 -9.59 12.33
C ARG A 211 9.78 -10.26 11.24
N GLY A 212 10.51 -9.48 10.44
CA GLY A 212 11.59 -9.97 9.59
C GLY A 212 12.79 -10.49 10.41
N GLY A 213 12.53 -11.33 11.41
CA GLY A 213 13.54 -11.94 12.27
C GLY A 213 13.90 -13.32 11.76
N ASP A 214 15.14 -13.72 12.03
CA ASP A 214 15.64 -15.09 11.87
C ASP A 214 14.99 -16.09 12.86
N GLU A 215 13.75 -15.81 13.32
CA GLU A 215 13.03 -16.61 14.30
C GLU A 215 12.03 -17.51 13.59
N PHE A 216 12.40 -18.78 13.46
CA PHE A 216 11.56 -19.81 12.87
C PHE A 216 10.42 -20.25 13.82
N PRO A 217 9.31 -20.74 13.27
CA PRO A 217 9.04 -20.90 11.83
C PRO A 217 8.60 -19.59 11.16
N LEU A 218 9.04 -19.39 9.91
CA LEU A 218 8.43 -18.37 9.03
C LEU A 218 7.05 -18.85 8.57
N VAL A 219 6.16 -17.94 8.19
CA VAL A 219 4.80 -18.25 7.71
C VAL A 219 4.54 -17.63 6.33
N LEU A 220 4.24 -18.48 5.34
CA LEU A 220 3.76 -18.10 4.01
C LEU A 220 2.27 -18.44 3.91
N ALA A 221 1.40 -17.43 3.91
CA ALA A 221 -0.02 -17.60 3.65
C ALA A 221 -0.30 -17.69 2.15
N VAL A 222 -1.08 -18.69 1.75
CA VAL A 222 -1.52 -18.89 0.38
C VAL A 222 -2.90 -18.25 0.20
N ASP A 223 -3.01 -17.34 -0.76
CA ASP A 223 -4.15 -16.48 -1.08
C ASP A 223 -4.45 -15.42 0.00
N THR A 224 -4.77 -15.86 1.21
CA THR A 224 -5.05 -15.01 2.39
C THR A 224 -4.68 -15.77 3.67
N PRO A 225 -4.20 -15.12 4.75
CA PRO A 225 -3.96 -15.82 6.02
C PRO A 225 -5.23 -16.51 6.53
N SER A 226 -5.13 -17.79 6.90
CA SER A 226 -6.31 -18.55 7.32
C SER A 226 -6.89 -17.98 8.62
N GLY A 227 -8.19 -17.70 8.59
CA GLY A 227 -8.96 -17.22 9.74
C GLY A 227 -9.19 -15.71 9.81
N VAL A 228 -8.68 -14.95 8.84
CA VAL A 228 -9.01 -13.52 8.69
C VAL A 228 -10.34 -13.31 7.97
N GLY A 229 -10.96 -12.16 8.20
CA GLY A 229 -12.14 -11.70 7.49
C GLY A 229 -11.79 -11.14 6.11
N ILE A 230 -11.97 -11.95 5.07
CA ILE A 230 -11.53 -11.64 3.69
C ILE A 230 -12.15 -10.35 3.14
N ASN A 231 -13.47 -10.16 3.33
CA ASN A 231 -14.20 -9.03 2.73
C ASN A 231 -14.33 -7.81 3.65
N ASP A 232 -14.10 -7.98 4.95
CA ASP A 232 -14.32 -6.93 5.97
C ASP A 232 -13.04 -6.53 6.73
N GLY A 233 -11.94 -7.24 6.51
CA GLY A 233 -10.64 -6.99 7.17
C GLY A 233 -10.59 -7.37 8.64
N THR A 234 -11.56 -8.14 9.16
CA THR A 234 -11.66 -8.46 10.60
C THR A 234 -10.75 -9.62 11.03
N LEU A 235 -10.56 -9.77 12.36
CA LEU A 235 -9.95 -10.95 12.98
C LEU A 235 -11.00 -11.68 13.83
N PRO A 236 -11.88 -12.51 13.22
CA PRO A 236 -13.07 -13.04 13.89
C PRO A 236 -12.80 -14.13 14.94
N GLY A 237 -11.56 -14.59 15.09
CA GLY A 237 -11.18 -15.67 16.02
C GLY A 237 -9.71 -16.07 15.86
N PRO A 238 -9.36 -17.35 16.06
CA PRO A 238 -8.01 -17.85 15.84
C PRO A 238 -7.55 -17.70 14.39
N TYR A 239 -6.32 -17.23 14.19
CA TYR A 239 -5.66 -17.06 12.89
C TYR A 239 -4.13 -17.21 13.05
N ILE A 240 -3.42 -17.40 11.94
CA ILE A 240 -1.94 -17.46 11.93
C ILE A 240 -1.42 -16.18 11.26
N PRO A 241 -0.69 -15.29 11.95
CA PRO A 241 -0.04 -14.14 11.32
C PRO A 241 0.98 -14.61 10.28
N ALA A 242 0.96 -14.00 9.09
CA ALA A 242 1.89 -14.33 8.01
C ALA A 242 3.10 -13.38 8.00
N ASP A 243 4.27 -13.92 7.66
CA ASP A 243 5.43 -13.10 7.29
C ASP A 243 5.32 -12.65 5.83
N VAL A 244 4.76 -13.52 4.98
CA VAL A 244 4.45 -13.23 3.58
C VAL A 244 3.07 -13.79 3.25
N THR A 245 2.24 -13.01 2.58
CA THR A 245 1.01 -13.49 1.94
C THR A 245 1.18 -13.41 0.44
N ILE A 246 1.02 -14.54 -0.25
CA ILE A 246 0.92 -14.56 -1.71
C ILE A 246 -0.55 -14.58 -2.11
N THR A 247 -1.00 -13.56 -2.84
CA THR A 247 -2.38 -13.39 -3.28
C THR A 247 -2.47 -13.46 -4.79
N PHE A 248 -3.54 -14.06 -5.30
CA PHE A 248 -3.65 -14.40 -6.72
C PHE A 248 -4.70 -13.57 -7.44
N GLY A 249 -4.33 -13.09 -8.63
CA GLY A 249 -5.17 -12.46 -9.63
C GLY A 249 -5.69 -11.06 -9.28
N ALA A 250 -6.02 -10.80 -8.02
CA ALA A 250 -6.39 -9.47 -7.52
C ALA A 250 -6.25 -9.43 -5.99
N LEU A 251 -6.06 -8.23 -5.43
CA LEU A 251 -6.13 -8.01 -3.99
C LEU A 251 -7.55 -8.26 -3.46
N LYS A 252 -7.64 -8.71 -2.20
CA LYS A 252 -8.88 -8.89 -1.45
C LYS A 252 -8.96 -7.82 -0.36
N PRO A 253 -10.16 -7.45 0.15
CA PRO A 253 -10.28 -6.38 1.13
C PRO A 253 -9.40 -6.57 2.38
N CYS A 254 -9.17 -7.81 2.84
CA CYS A 254 -8.25 -8.09 3.95
C CYS A 254 -6.80 -7.67 3.70
N ASP A 255 -6.37 -7.57 2.44
CA ASP A 255 -5.05 -7.09 2.07
C ASP A 255 -4.87 -5.60 2.39
N LEU A 256 -5.97 -4.83 2.37
CA LEU A 256 -5.98 -3.37 2.52
C LEU A 256 -6.67 -2.87 3.80
N LEU A 257 -7.56 -3.67 4.38
CA LEU A 257 -8.36 -3.27 5.53
C LEU A 257 -7.76 -3.75 6.86
N PRO A 258 -7.66 -2.87 7.86
CA PRO A 258 -7.33 -3.27 9.21
C PRO A 258 -8.52 -3.93 9.93
N PRO A 259 -8.28 -4.79 10.93
CA PRO A 259 -6.96 -5.25 11.41
C PRO A 259 -6.22 -6.27 10.53
N ALA A 260 -6.87 -6.96 9.59
CA ALA A 260 -6.28 -8.08 8.85
C ALA A 260 -5.03 -7.71 8.03
N THR A 261 -4.98 -6.51 7.44
CA THR A 261 -3.81 -6.04 6.66
C THR A 261 -2.51 -6.08 7.48
N TYR A 262 -2.59 -5.87 8.80
CA TYR A 262 -1.41 -5.88 9.69
C TYR A 262 -0.82 -7.28 9.91
N VAL A 263 -1.56 -8.34 9.58
CA VAL A 263 -1.14 -9.74 9.79
C VAL A 263 -0.92 -10.48 8.48
N CYS A 264 -1.02 -9.78 7.34
CA CYS A 264 -0.70 -10.32 6.02
C CYS A 264 0.81 -10.33 5.72
N GLY A 265 1.61 -9.67 6.56
CA GLY A 265 3.06 -9.54 6.34
C GLY A 265 3.37 -8.81 5.04
N ARG A 266 4.43 -9.23 4.35
CA ARG A 266 4.74 -8.74 3.01
C ARG A 266 3.78 -9.36 1.99
N GLN A 267 3.22 -8.55 1.10
CA GLN A 267 2.29 -9.05 0.08
C GLN A 267 3.03 -9.32 -1.25
N VAL A 268 2.74 -10.47 -1.84
CA VAL A 268 3.14 -10.84 -3.20
C VAL A 268 1.87 -11.01 -4.03
N LEU A 269 1.70 -10.23 -5.08
CA LEU A 269 0.52 -10.27 -5.95
C LEU A 269 0.89 -10.96 -7.27
N VAL A 270 0.20 -12.05 -7.60
CA VAL A 270 0.39 -12.80 -8.84
C VAL A 270 -0.62 -12.34 -9.87
N ASP A 271 -0.16 -11.89 -11.03
CA ASP A 271 -1.05 -11.53 -12.14
C ASP A 271 -1.51 -12.78 -12.93
N PHE A 272 -2.82 -12.95 -13.04
CA PHE A 272 -3.46 -13.98 -13.84
C PHE A 272 -4.12 -13.44 -15.11
N GLY A 273 -4.01 -12.14 -15.36
CA GLY A 273 -4.67 -11.45 -16.48
C GLY A 273 -6.19 -11.39 -16.29
N PHE A 274 -6.65 -11.12 -15.08
CA PHE A 274 -8.08 -10.94 -14.81
C PHE A 274 -8.62 -9.71 -15.53
N ASP A 275 -9.83 -9.82 -16.08
CA ASP A 275 -10.58 -8.66 -16.58
C ASP A 275 -11.32 -8.01 -15.41
N THR A 276 -10.76 -6.92 -14.89
CA THR A 276 -11.29 -6.17 -13.74
C THR A 276 -12.30 -5.09 -14.14
N GLU A 277 -12.32 -4.66 -15.41
CA GLU A 277 -13.17 -3.56 -15.90
C GLU A 277 -14.67 -3.69 -15.53
N PRO A 278 -15.28 -4.90 -15.51
CA PRO A 278 -16.70 -5.03 -15.19
C PRO A 278 -17.06 -4.86 -13.71
N PHE A 279 -16.06 -4.76 -12.82
CA PHE A 279 -16.24 -4.82 -11.38
C PHE A 279 -15.78 -3.52 -10.72
N ALA A 280 -16.58 -2.98 -9.82
CA ALA A 280 -16.14 -1.88 -8.97
C ALA A 280 -15.29 -2.43 -7.82
N PRO A 281 -14.13 -1.82 -7.51
CA PRO A 281 -13.36 -2.20 -6.34
C PRO A 281 -14.19 -2.07 -5.06
N ALA A 282 -14.04 -3.02 -4.15
CA ALA A 282 -14.64 -2.95 -2.83
C ALA A 282 -13.90 -1.95 -1.93
N VAL A 283 -12.58 -1.86 -2.10
CA VAL A 283 -11.68 -0.95 -1.38
C VAL A 283 -10.55 -0.51 -2.32
N GLU A 284 -10.22 0.77 -2.30
CA GLU A 284 -9.10 1.33 -3.07
C GLU A 284 -8.06 1.98 -2.15
N ALA A 285 -6.78 1.63 -2.28
CA ALA A 285 -5.69 2.29 -1.58
C ALA A 285 -5.24 3.55 -2.32
N VAL A 286 -5.00 4.63 -1.58
CA VAL A 286 -4.44 5.85 -2.18
C VAL A 286 -2.98 5.62 -2.53
N THR A 287 -2.67 5.79 -3.81
CA THR A 287 -1.32 5.68 -4.35
C THR A 287 -0.64 7.05 -4.44
N ARG A 288 0.68 7.05 -4.66
CA ARG A 288 1.45 8.28 -4.89
C ARG A 288 0.91 9.06 -6.09
N ARG A 289 0.55 8.33 -7.16
CA ARG A 289 -0.03 8.89 -8.39
C ARG A 289 -1.40 9.52 -8.12
N THR A 290 -2.29 8.80 -7.45
CA THR A 290 -3.62 9.30 -7.08
C THR A 290 -3.52 10.57 -6.23
N ALA A 291 -2.59 10.60 -5.27
CA ALA A 291 -2.33 11.78 -4.46
C ALA A 291 -1.82 12.98 -5.29
N ALA A 292 -0.92 12.75 -6.25
CA ALA A 292 -0.40 13.80 -7.14
C ALA A 292 -1.47 14.39 -8.07
N GLN A 293 -2.39 13.56 -8.58
CA GLN A 293 -3.50 14.00 -9.44
C GLN A 293 -4.53 14.87 -8.71
N ALA A 294 -4.68 14.69 -7.40
CA ALA A 294 -5.58 15.50 -6.57
C ALA A 294 -5.00 16.87 -6.17
N ILE A 295 -3.69 17.11 -6.37
CA ILE A 295 -3.05 18.40 -6.09
C ILE A 295 -3.37 19.38 -7.20
N ARG A 296 -3.99 20.51 -6.84
CA ARG A 296 -4.17 21.62 -7.78
C ARG A 296 -2.84 22.35 -8.02
N LEU A 297 -2.28 22.19 -9.21
CA LEU A 297 -1.09 22.92 -9.63
C LEU A 297 -1.35 24.44 -9.76
N PRO A 298 -0.39 25.30 -9.38
CA PRO A 298 -0.52 26.75 -9.57
C PRO A 298 -0.52 27.16 -11.05
N HIS A 299 -1.44 28.04 -11.44
CA HIS A 299 -1.52 28.61 -12.79
C HIS A 299 -0.95 30.04 -12.85
N VAL A 300 -0.44 30.47 -14.01
CA VAL A 300 0.15 31.82 -14.20
C VAL A 300 -0.82 32.95 -13.85
N ASN A 301 -2.12 32.75 -14.04
CA ASN A 301 -3.16 33.73 -13.74
C ASN A 301 -3.76 33.61 -12.33
N ASP A 302 -3.18 32.76 -11.47
CA ASP A 302 -3.71 32.55 -10.14
C ASP A 302 -3.59 33.80 -9.26
N ALA A 303 -4.63 34.01 -8.45
CA ALA A 303 -4.64 34.90 -7.32
C ALA A 303 -4.83 34.08 -6.03
N LYS A 304 -4.60 34.73 -4.88
CA LYS A 304 -4.82 34.10 -3.56
C LYS A 304 -6.22 33.51 -3.35
N TYR A 305 -7.23 33.95 -4.11
CA TYR A 305 -8.60 33.42 -4.05
C TYR A 305 -8.81 32.22 -4.99
N SER A 306 -8.13 32.18 -6.14
CA SER A 306 -8.25 31.04 -7.08
C SER A 306 -7.47 29.81 -6.62
N ARG A 307 -6.47 30.01 -5.75
CA ARG A 307 -5.77 28.93 -5.02
C ARG A 307 -6.51 28.41 -3.77
N GLY A 308 -7.76 28.84 -3.57
CA GLY A 308 -8.59 28.41 -2.44
C GLY A 308 -8.40 29.26 -1.17
N VAL A 309 -9.49 29.39 -0.41
CA VAL A 309 -9.52 30.06 0.89
C VAL A 309 -10.07 29.09 1.93
N VAL A 310 -9.24 28.67 2.88
CA VAL A 310 -9.66 27.81 4.00
C VAL A 310 -10.05 28.65 5.22
N GLY A 311 -11.18 28.32 5.82
CA GLY A 311 -11.70 28.94 7.04
C GLY A 311 -11.48 28.04 8.25
N LEU A 312 -10.84 28.55 9.29
CA LEU A 312 -10.51 27.78 10.49
C LEU A 312 -11.30 28.29 11.70
N VAL A 313 -12.12 27.42 12.27
CA VAL A 313 -12.83 27.61 13.54
C VAL A 313 -12.30 26.56 14.53
N THR A 314 -11.02 26.67 14.81
CA THR A 314 -10.25 25.73 15.61
C THR A 314 -9.61 26.44 16.80
N GLY A 315 -9.31 25.66 17.83
CA GLY A 315 -8.75 26.09 19.11
C GLY A 315 -9.74 26.85 20.00
N SER A 316 -9.40 26.86 21.28
CA SER A 316 -10.13 27.54 22.34
C SER A 316 -9.18 28.33 23.23
N ASP A 317 -9.70 29.06 24.22
CA ASP A 317 -8.83 29.69 25.22
C ASP A 317 -8.06 28.64 26.03
N GLU A 318 -8.60 27.42 26.21
CA GLU A 318 -7.93 26.33 26.92
C GLU A 318 -6.91 25.60 26.04
N TYR A 319 -7.28 25.33 24.78
CA TYR A 319 -6.46 24.59 23.82
C TYR A 319 -6.12 25.43 22.56
N PRO A 320 -5.35 26.53 22.69
CA PRO A 320 -5.00 27.38 21.55
C PRO A 320 -3.98 26.72 20.62
N GLY A 321 -3.31 25.64 21.04
CA GLY A 321 -2.32 24.93 20.22
C GLY A 321 -2.91 24.33 18.95
N ALA A 322 -4.13 23.79 19.02
CA ALA A 322 -4.82 23.24 17.85
C ALA A 322 -5.06 24.29 16.76
N ALA A 323 -5.34 25.54 17.14
CA ALA A 323 -5.46 26.64 16.19
C ALA A 323 -4.15 26.92 15.45
N VAL A 324 -3.02 26.85 16.18
CA VAL A 324 -1.69 27.05 15.60
C VAL A 324 -1.35 25.91 14.64
N LEU A 325 -1.48 24.65 15.08
CA LEU A 325 -1.15 23.47 14.28
C LEU A 325 -2.00 23.38 13.00
N SER A 326 -3.32 23.55 13.12
CA SER A 326 -4.22 23.54 11.94
C SER A 326 -3.95 24.71 10.99
N SER A 327 -3.55 25.88 11.50
CA SER A 327 -3.18 27.02 10.65
C SER A 327 -1.84 26.84 9.96
N GLU A 328 -0.82 26.32 10.67
CA GLU A 328 0.50 26.00 10.10
C GLU A 328 0.37 24.93 9.02
N ALA A 329 -0.38 23.85 9.29
CA ALA A 329 -0.64 22.79 8.34
C ALA A 329 -1.35 23.30 7.08
N ALA A 330 -2.42 24.07 7.25
CA ALA A 330 -3.13 24.68 6.14
C ALA A 330 -2.22 25.59 5.28
N ALA A 331 -1.33 26.37 5.92
CA ALA A 331 -0.41 27.27 5.21
C ALA A 331 0.61 26.51 4.39
N SER A 332 1.07 25.37 4.92
CA SER A 332 2.01 24.46 4.28
C SER A 332 1.39 23.57 3.21
N ALA A 333 0.07 23.53 3.09
CA ALA A 333 -0.66 22.60 2.23
C ALA A 333 -1.21 23.26 0.94
N ASN A 334 -0.41 24.10 0.28
CA ASN A 334 -0.69 24.68 -1.05
C ASN A 334 -1.94 25.61 -1.18
N VAL A 335 -2.58 26.00 -0.07
CA VAL A 335 -3.74 26.92 -0.09
C VAL A 335 -3.34 28.36 -0.41
N GLY A 336 -4.25 29.11 -1.05
CA GLY A 336 -4.02 30.52 -1.39
C GLY A 336 -4.14 31.49 -0.22
N MET A 337 -5.03 31.20 0.74
CA MET A 337 -5.30 32.09 1.86
C MET A 337 -5.95 31.36 3.05
N ILE A 338 -5.51 31.68 4.27
CA ILE A 338 -6.15 31.24 5.51
C ILE A 338 -7.00 32.36 6.10
N ARG A 339 -8.19 31.97 6.55
CA ARG A 339 -9.09 32.82 7.35
C ARG A 339 -9.33 32.19 8.72
N TYR A 340 -8.83 32.82 9.78
CA TYR A 340 -8.96 32.29 11.13
C TYR A 340 -10.06 33.00 11.94
N VAL A 341 -10.92 32.23 12.61
CA VAL A 341 -12.07 32.73 13.40
C VAL A 341 -12.07 32.12 14.82
N GLY A 342 -11.07 32.50 15.61
CA GLY A 342 -10.89 32.01 16.98
C GLY A 342 -11.16 33.00 18.12
N PRO A 343 -10.98 32.60 19.39
CA PRO A 343 -10.80 33.54 20.50
C PRO A 343 -9.51 34.35 20.36
N VAL A 344 -9.42 35.52 20.99
CA VAL A 344 -8.28 36.45 20.85
C VAL A 344 -6.95 35.81 21.22
N ARG A 345 -6.91 34.99 22.28
CA ARG A 345 -5.70 34.28 22.69
C ARG A 345 -5.14 33.41 21.57
N ALA A 346 -6.00 32.66 20.89
CA ALA A 346 -5.59 31.81 19.78
C ALA A 346 -5.24 32.64 18.54
N GLN A 347 -5.97 33.73 18.25
CA GLN A 347 -5.63 34.65 17.16
C GLN A 347 -4.20 35.22 17.30
N ASP A 348 -3.82 35.67 18.50
CA ASP A 348 -2.49 36.21 18.78
C ASP A 348 -1.39 35.15 18.58
N MET A 349 -1.67 33.89 18.92
CA MET A 349 -0.74 32.78 18.72
C MET A 349 -0.63 32.38 17.24
N VAL A 350 -1.75 32.31 16.52
CA VAL A 350 -1.77 32.06 15.08
C VAL A 350 -1.00 33.14 14.34
N LEU A 351 -1.24 34.44 14.62
CA LEU A 351 -0.50 35.53 13.96
C LEU A 351 1.00 35.51 14.23
N ARG A 352 1.44 34.89 15.31
CA ARG A 352 2.86 34.74 15.63
C ARG A 352 3.52 33.63 14.80
N SER A 353 2.80 32.54 14.55
CA SER A 353 3.28 31.41 13.74
C SER A 353 3.08 31.63 12.24
N VAL A 354 1.89 32.09 11.86
CA VAL A 354 1.42 32.28 10.47
C VAL A 354 0.97 33.74 10.30
N PRO A 355 1.91 34.69 10.12
CA PRO A 355 1.60 36.12 10.02
C PRO A 355 0.73 36.51 8.81
N GLU A 356 0.66 35.65 7.79
CA GLU A 356 -0.18 35.80 6.61
C GLU A 356 -1.66 35.42 6.83
N ALA A 357 -1.98 34.78 7.96
CA ALA A 357 -3.35 34.41 8.29
C ALA A 357 -4.24 35.65 8.48
N VAL A 358 -5.44 35.62 7.88
CA VAL A 358 -6.38 36.74 7.97
C VAL A 358 -7.43 36.48 9.03
N MET A 359 -7.49 37.37 10.03
CA MET A 359 -8.43 37.25 11.14
C MET A 359 -9.85 37.68 10.76
N GLY A 360 -10.84 36.93 11.23
CA GLY A 360 -12.26 37.29 11.17
C GLY A 360 -13.03 36.76 9.95
N LYS A 361 -14.33 37.06 9.89
CA LYS A 361 -15.28 36.49 8.90
C LYS A 361 -15.09 37.00 7.47
N GLY A 362 -15.44 36.17 6.49
CA GLY A 362 -15.54 36.51 5.07
C GLY A 362 -15.61 35.25 4.20
N HIS A 363 -15.34 35.40 2.89
CA HIS A 363 -15.39 34.30 1.92
C HIS A 363 -14.43 33.16 2.31
N VAL A 364 -14.92 31.92 2.15
CA VAL A 364 -14.26 30.65 2.45
C VAL A 364 -14.78 29.61 1.45
N GLN A 365 -13.89 28.74 0.97
CA GLN A 365 -14.13 27.64 0.04
C GLN A 365 -14.05 26.26 0.70
N SER A 366 -13.50 26.17 1.92
CA SER A 366 -13.65 25.00 2.80
C SER A 366 -13.49 25.41 4.27
N TRP A 367 -14.25 24.80 5.16
CA TRP A 367 -14.16 25.04 6.61
C TRP A 367 -13.46 23.90 7.33
N VAL A 368 -12.74 24.21 8.41
CA VAL A 368 -12.26 23.25 9.41
C VAL A 368 -12.76 23.68 10.78
N VAL A 369 -13.40 22.78 11.51
CA VAL A 369 -14.03 23.08 12.80
C VAL A 369 -13.74 22.02 13.84
N GLY A 370 -13.70 22.43 15.12
CA GLY A 370 -13.77 21.50 16.26
C GLY A 370 -12.44 21.08 16.88
N SER A 371 -11.34 21.03 16.12
CA SER A 371 -10.00 20.77 16.67
C SER A 371 -9.67 21.73 17.81
N GLY A 372 -9.33 21.23 19.00
CA GLY A 372 -9.07 22.03 20.21
C GLY A 372 -10.28 22.78 20.80
N VAL A 373 -11.49 22.43 20.39
CA VAL A 373 -12.73 22.89 21.04
C VAL A 373 -13.18 21.80 22.01
N PRO A 374 -13.47 22.10 23.29
CA PRO A 374 -13.95 21.08 24.23
C PRO A 374 -15.29 20.48 23.77
N ALA A 375 -15.40 19.14 23.80
CA ALA A 375 -16.68 18.43 23.68
C ALA A 375 -17.50 18.57 24.98
N GLY A 376 -18.84 18.49 24.90
CA GLY A 376 -19.65 18.42 26.11
C GLY A 376 -21.09 18.93 25.97
N PRO A 377 -21.95 18.56 26.94
CA PRO A 377 -23.36 18.89 26.92
C PRO A 377 -23.58 20.40 27.02
N ASP A 378 -24.65 20.89 26.39
CA ASP A 378 -25.11 22.26 26.58
C ASP A 378 -25.78 22.40 27.96
N ASP A 379 -25.00 22.84 28.94
CA ASP A 379 -25.49 23.14 30.31
C ASP A 379 -26.12 24.53 30.43
N GLY A 380 -26.30 25.24 29.32
CA GLY A 380 -26.89 26.58 29.24
C GLY A 380 -25.89 27.73 29.12
N ASP A 381 -24.57 27.46 29.19
CA ASP A 381 -23.51 28.43 28.87
C ASP A 381 -22.51 27.88 27.84
N MET A 382 -23.02 27.35 26.73
CA MET A 382 -22.20 26.83 25.65
C MET A 382 -21.10 27.81 25.21
N ASP A 383 -19.87 27.32 25.11
CA ASP A 383 -18.70 28.06 24.67
C ASP A 383 -18.97 28.82 23.33
N PRO A 384 -18.52 30.08 23.17
CA PRO A 384 -18.77 30.86 21.97
C PRO A 384 -18.26 30.23 20.66
N GLN A 385 -17.21 29.40 20.70
CA GLN A 385 -16.77 28.62 19.53
C GLN A 385 -17.77 27.52 19.21
N ARG A 386 -18.20 26.72 20.21
CA ARG A 386 -19.24 25.69 20.02
C ARG A 386 -20.53 26.29 19.44
N LYS A 387 -21.00 27.43 19.94
CA LYS A 387 -22.16 28.15 19.38
C LYS A 387 -21.95 28.54 17.91
N ARG A 388 -20.74 28.94 17.53
CA ARG A 388 -20.40 29.29 16.14
C ARG A 388 -20.40 28.05 15.25
N ILE A 389 -19.82 26.95 15.73
CA ILE A 389 -19.74 25.69 15.01
C ILE A 389 -21.15 25.12 14.80
N ALA A 390 -21.97 25.04 15.85
CA ALA A 390 -23.36 24.58 15.74
C ALA A 390 -24.17 25.42 14.74
N ALA A 391 -24.01 26.75 14.77
CA ALA A 391 -24.68 27.63 13.81
C ALA A 391 -24.19 27.42 12.36
N LEU A 392 -22.92 27.05 12.16
CA LEU A 392 -22.38 26.73 10.84
C LEU A 392 -22.88 25.37 10.36
N LEU A 393 -22.83 24.33 11.22
CA LEU A 393 -23.25 22.96 10.90
C LEU A 393 -24.75 22.86 10.61
N ALA A 394 -25.57 23.75 11.18
CA ALA A 394 -27.00 23.80 10.87
C ALA A 394 -27.30 24.02 9.37
N HIS A 395 -26.40 24.64 8.61
CA HIS A 395 -26.55 24.83 7.16
C HIS A 395 -26.25 23.58 6.32
N TYR A 396 -25.66 22.55 6.94
CA TYR A 396 -25.31 21.29 6.27
C TYR A 396 -26.32 20.17 6.55
N ALA A 397 -27.37 20.45 7.31
CA ALA A 397 -28.44 19.50 7.57
C ALA A 397 -29.21 19.20 6.28
N VAL A 398 -29.56 17.93 6.07
CA VAL A 398 -30.49 17.54 5.00
C VAL A 398 -31.92 17.71 5.52
N ASP A 399 -32.71 18.56 4.87
CA ASP A 399 -34.13 18.76 5.20
C ASP A 399 -35.04 18.68 3.95
N GLU A 400 -36.36 18.86 4.13
CA GLU A 400 -37.35 18.80 3.04
C GLU A 400 -37.17 19.91 1.98
N GLU A 401 -36.46 21.00 2.30
CA GLU A 401 -36.22 22.14 1.41
C GLU A 401 -34.91 21.99 0.60
N GLY A 402 -34.07 21.02 0.96
CA GLY A 402 -32.75 20.78 0.40
C GLY A 402 -31.66 21.53 1.17
N SER A 403 -30.39 21.24 0.91
CA SER A 403 -29.28 21.92 1.60
C SER A 403 -28.97 23.28 0.97
N ASP A 404 -28.45 24.21 1.78
CA ASP A 404 -27.81 25.42 1.25
C ASP A 404 -26.59 25.04 0.39
N GLU A 405 -26.26 25.86 -0.63
CA GLU A 405 -25.05 25.73 -1.43
C GLU A 405 -23.84 26.12 -0.55
N MET A 406 -23.36 25.13 0.21
CA MET A 406 -22.31 25.30 1.21
C MET A 406 -20.97 24.70 0.73
N PRO A 407 -19.84 25.33 1.05
CA PRO A 407 -18.53 24.75 0.77
C PRO A 407 -18.28 23.49 1.61
N PRO A 408 -17.38 22.58 1.22
CA PRO A 408 -17.00 21.42 2.03
C PRO A 408 -16.51 21.80 3.44
N ILE A 409 -16.76 20.95 4.43
CA ILE A 409 -16.41 21.19 5.82
C ILE A 409 -15.78 19.95 6.47
N VAL A 410 -14.66 20.15 7.15
CA VAL A 410 -13.99 19.16 8.00
C VAL A 410 -14.40 19.39 9.45
N VAL A 411 -14.99 18.37 10.07
CA VAL A 411 -15.51 18.37 11.44
C VAL A 411 -14.69 17.39 12.27
N ASP A 412 -13.90 17.94 13.19
CA ASP A 412 -12.96 17.17 13.99
C ASP A 412 -13.25 17.29 15.49
N ALA A 413 -12.81 16.28 16.24
CA ALA A 413 -12.78 16.25 17.69
C ALA A 413 -14.06 16.77 18.39
N GLY A 414 -13.98 17.91 19.07
CA GLY A 414 -15.06 18.42 19.89
C GLY A 414 -16.22 19.06 19.13
N ALA A 415 -16.24 18.98 17.79
CA ALA A 415 -17.41 19.35 16.99
C ALA A 415 -18.26 18.15 16.55
N LEU A 416 -17.79 16.92 16.74
CA LEU A 416 -18.49 15.71 16.29
C LEU A 416 -19.87 15.54 16.94
N ASP A 417 -20.03 15.98 18.20
CA ASP A 417 -21.31 15.95 18.92
C ASP A 417 -22.30 17.03 18.48
N LEU A 418 -21.86 17.98 17.64
CA LEU A 418 -22.68 19.06 17.11
C LEU A 418 -23.20 18.75 15.69
N LEU A 419 -22.94 17.55 15.17
CA LEU A 419 -23.41 17.14 13.85
C LEU A 419 -24.95 17.08 13.81
N PRO A 420 -25.57 17.54 12.70
CA PRO A 420 -26.98 17.31 12.44
C PRO A 420 -27.35 15.82 12.49
N GLU A 421 -28.65 15.50 12.59
CA GLU A 421 -29.11 14.10 12.51
C GLU A 421 -28.72 13.44 11.18
N SER A 422 -28.84 14.18 10.08
CA SER A 422 -28.35 13.80 8.75
C SER A 422 -27.79 15.02 8.04
N CYS A 423 -26.69 14.84 7.33
CA CYS A 423 -25.96 15.90 6.64
C CYS A 423 -25.54 15.48 5.23
N VAL A 424 -25.14 16.46 4.44
CA VAL A 424 -24.73 16.28 3.04
C VAL A 424 -23.33 15.64 2.91
N PRO A 425 -23.02 14.94 1.80
CA PRO A 425 -21.75 14.20 1.62
C PRO A 425 -20.47 15.05 1.75
N GLN A 426 -20.56 16.35 1.47
CA GLN A 426 -19.47 17.34 1.60
C GLN A 426 -19.07 17.66 3.06
N VAL A 427 -19.78 17.09 4.05
CA VAL A 427 -19.35 17.07 5.45
C VAL A 427 -18.39 15.90 5.64
N LEU A 428 -17.12 16.20 5.92
CA LEU A 428 -16.12 15.23 6.31
C LEU A 428 -15.98 15.22 7.84
N ILE A 429 -16.15 14.06 8.46
CA ILE A 429 -15.84 13.85 9.87
C ILE A 429 -14.52 13.08 10.02
N THR A 430 -13.68 13.45 10.99
CA THR A 430 -12.35 12.83 11.19
C THR A 430 -12.18 12.16 12.56
N PRO A 431 -13.07 11.25 13.00
CA PRO A 431 -13.00 10.66 14.33
C PRO A 431 -11.80 9.68 14.48
N HIS A 432 -11.26 9.56 15.69
CA HIS A 432 -10.57 8.32 16.10
C HIS A 432 -11.56 7.30 16.68
N ALA A 433 -11.11 6.09 17.00
CA ALA A 433 -12.00 4.99 17.44
C ALA A 433 -12.96 5.39 18.59
N SER A 434 -12.46 5.97 19.69
CA SER A 434 -13.31 6.40 20.80
C SER A 434 -14.24 7.58 20.46
N GLU A 435 -13.85 8.46 19.53
CA GLU A 435 -14.72 9.54 19.05
C GLU A 435 -15.87 8.98 18.20
N LEU A 436 -15.58 8.02 17.32
CA LEU A 436 -16.57 7.33 16.50
C LEU A 436 -17.54 6.53 17.37
N ALA A 437 -17.01 5.78 18.33
CA ALA A 437 -17.81 4.99 19.26
C ALA A 437 -18.80 5.86 20.05
N ARG A 438 -18.33 7.03 20.52
CA ARG A 438 -19.18 8.00 21.21
C ARG A 438 -20.25 8.59 20.28
N LEU A 439 -19.90 8.95 19.05
CA LEU A 439 -20.86 9.47 18.06
C LEU A 439 -21.97 8.46 17.77
N ILE A 440 -21.63 7.17 17.59
CA ILE A 440 -22.61 6.10 17.34
C ILE A 440 -23.47 5.83 18.58
N SER A 441 -22.86 5.80 19.77
CA SER A 441 -23.59 5.65 21.04
C SER A 441 -24.58 6.78 21.32
N GLU A 442 -24.26 8.01 20.91
CA GLU A 442 -25.16 9.16 20.98
C GLU A 442 -26.35 9.06 20.00
N ARG A 443 -26.30 8.11 19.05
CA ARG A 443 -27.38 7.77 18.10
C ARG A 443 -28.12 6.47 18.48
N ASP A 444 -28.09 6.11 19.76
CA ASP A 444 -28.79 4.95 20.36
C ASP A 444 -28.24 3.56 19.95
N GLU A 445 -26.97 3.48 19.54
CA GLU A 445 -26.25 2.21 19.28
C GLU A 445 -25.02 2.09 20.20
N ASP A 446 -25.14 1.30 21.27
CA ASP A 446 -24.05 1.11 22.25
C ASP A 446 -22.86 0.40 21.59
N VAL A 447 -21.74 1.11 21.50
CA VAL A 447 -20.50 0.60 20.90
C VAL A 447 -19.29 1.14 21.62
N THR A 448 -18.27 0.32 21.71
CA THR A 448 -17.00 0.64 22.37
C THR A 448 -15.92 0.98 21.35
N ALA A 449 -14.85 1.65 21.82
CA ALA A 449 -13.70 1.94 20.98
C ALA A 449 -12.99 0.66 20.49
N ASP A 450 -13.00 -0.40 21.31
CA ASP A 450 -12.37 -1.68 20.98
C ASP A 450 -13.15 -2.40 19.86
N GLU A 451 -14.48 -2.37 19.90
CA GLU A 451 -15.33 -2.87 18.81
C GLU A 451 -15.09 -2.07 17.50
N VAL A 452 -14.93 -0.75 17.59
CA VAL A 452 -14.56 0.08 16.43
C VAL A 452 -13.20 -0.31 15.87
N MET A 453 -12.21 -0.63 16.70
CA MET A 453 -10.89 -1.07 16.23
C MET A 453 -10.90 -2.51 15.69
N ALA A 454 -11.77 -3.38 16.19
CA ALA A 454 -11.93 -4.75 15.71
C ALA A 454 -12.64 -4.81 14.36
N GLU A 455 -13.59 -3.89 14.09
CA GLU A 455 -14.36 -3.83 12.84
C GLU A 455 -14.40 -2.41 12.22
N PRO A 456 -13.25 -1.82 11.83
CA PRO A 456 -13.19 -0.41 11.41
C PRO A 456 -14.09 -0.07 10.23
N LEU A 457 -14.13 -0.92 9.20
CA LEU A 457 -14.98 -0.71 8.03
C LEU A 457 -16.47 -0.75 8.39
N VAL A 458 -16.87 -1.70 9.23
CA VAL A 458 -18.28 -1.86 9.65
C VAL A 458 -18.75 -0.59 10.36
N TRP A 459 -17.99 -0.10 11.33
CA TRP A 459 -18.40 1.05 12.13
C TRP A 459 -18.24 2.39 11.39
N ALA A 460 -17.26 2.52 10.49
CA ALA A 460 -17.16 3.68 9.61
C ALA A 460 -18.34 3.75 8.63
N THR A 461 -18.71 2.60 8.03
CA THR A 461 -19.91 2.47 7.19
C THR A 461 -21.17 2.79 7.99
N ARG A 462 -21.28 2.28 9.22
CA ARG A 462 -22.44 2.57 10.07
C ARG A 462 -22.57 4.05 10.38
N ALA A 463 -21.47 4.76 10.65
CA ALA A 463 -21.51 6.20 10.87
C ALA A 463 -21.87 6.99 9.61
N TRP A 464 -21.40 6.57 8.43
CA TRP A 464 -21.85 7.11 7.15
C TRP A 464 -23.36 6.91 6.97
N GLU A 465 -23.89 5.70 7.19
CA GLU A 465 -25.33 5.41 7.09
C GLU A 465 -26.18 6.24 8.06
N LEU A 466 -25.70 6.43 9.29
CA LEU A 466 -26.41 7.17 10.33
C LEU A 466 -26.41 8.69 10.09
N THR A 467 -25.35 9.23 9.48
CA THR A 467 -25.14 10.69 9.43
C THR A 467 -25.17 11.27 8.02
N GLY A 468 -24.92 10.48 6.97
CA GLY A 468 -24.66 10.95 5.60
C GLY A 468 -23.31 11.65 5.40
N ALA A 469 -22.51 11.82 6.46
CA ALA A 469 -21.18 12.43 6.37
C ALA A 469 -20.19 11.46 5.72
N THR A 470 -19.24 12.01 4.94
CA THR A 470 -18.01 11.27 4.61
C THR A 470 -17.22 11.04 5.91
N VAL A 471 -16.78 9.82 6.17
CA VAL A 471 -16.11 9.42 7.40
C VAL A 471 -14.65 9.10 7.10
N LEU A 472 -13.71 9.79 7.75
CA LEU A 472 -12.30 9.42 7.81
C LEU A 472 -11.99 8.91 9.21
N LEU A 473 -11.94 7.59 9.36
CA LEU A 473 -11.61 6.93 10.60
C LEU A 473 -10.08 6.85 10.75
N LYS A 474 -9.54 7.63 11.69
CA LYS A 474 -8.10 7.69 11.97
C LYS A 474 -7.60 6.35 12.52
N GLY A 475 -6.54 5.83 11.91
CA GLY A 475 -5.84 4.60 12.29
C GLY A 475 -4.46 4.54 11.63
N ALA A 476 -3.67 3.49 11.89
CA ALA A 476 -2.39 3.29 11.19
C ALA A 476 -2.62 3.11 9.68
N VAL A 477 -3.62 2.31 9.32
CA VAL A 477 -4.38 2.47 8.06
C VAL A 477 -5.61 3.32 8.36
N THR A 478 -5.69 4.47 7.70
CA THR A 478 -6.88 5.33 7.77
C THR A 478 -7.92 4.80 6.80
N VAL A 479 -9.12 4.52 7.30
CA VAL A 479 -10.27 4.05 6.50
C VAL A 479 -11.17 5.24 6.20
N VAL A 480 -11.48 5.44 4.92
CA VAL A 480 -12.37 6.51 4.46
C VAL A 480 -13.59 5.90 3.79
N VAL A 481 -14.76 6.27 4.27
CA VAL A 481 -16.05 5.82 3.76
C VAL A 481 -16.84 7.04 3.28
N GLY A 482 -17.37 6.98 2.07
CA GLY A 482 -18.24 8.02 1.53
C GLY A 482 -19.26 7.49 0.54
N ASP A 483 -19.94 8.43 -0.13
CA ASP A 483 -20.94 8.15 -1.15
C ASP A 483 -20.27 7.96 -2.52
N ASP A 484 -20.72 6.98 -3.29
CA ASP A 484 -20.21 6.72 -4.63
C ASP A 484 -20.83 7.60 -5.74
N GLY A 485 -21.80 8.46 -5.40
CA GLY A 485 -22.58 9.29 -6.32
C GLY A 485 -23.91 8.65 -6.74
N GLU A 486 -24.11 7.36 -6.47
CA GLU A 486 -25.33 6.59 -6.75
C GLU A 486 -26.07 6.18 -5.47
N GLY A 487 -25.59 6.62 -4.30
CA GLY A 487 -26.14 6.28 -2.99
C GLY A 487 -25.66 4.94 -2.46
N HIS A 488 -24.54 4.42 -2.99
CA HIS A 488 -23.83 3.27 -2.45
C HIS A 488 -22.56 3.72 -1.72
N VAL A 489 -22.05 2.80 -0.91
CA VAL A 489 -20.81 3.03 -0.16
C VAL A 489 -19.62 2.93 -1.10
N GLN A 490 -18.68 3.87 -0.96
CA GLN A 490 -17.33 3.73 -1.49
C GLN A 490 -16.31 3.78 -0.35
N THR A 491 -15.28 2.93 -0.44
CA THR A 491 -14.24 2.81 0.57
C THR A 491 -12.86 3.09 -0.02
N PHE A 492 -12.12 3.98 0.63
CA PHE A 492 -10.70 4.19 0.38
C PHE A 492 -9.88 3.91 1.63
N VAL A 493 -8.61 3.55 1.46
CA VAL A 493 -7.65 3.46 2.56
C VAL A 493 -6.38 4.26 2.27
N SER A 494 -5.76 4.76 3.34
CA SER A 494 -4.45 5.40 3.28
C SER A 494 -3.57 4.87 4.40
N GLY A 495 -2.48 4.19 4.01
CA GLY A 495 -1.55 3.55 4.95
C GLY A 495 -0.11 4.05 4.87
N SER A 496 0.17 5.19 4.24
CA SER A 496 1.54 5.73 4.09
C SER A 496 2.16 6.30 5.37
N ALA A 497 1.41 6.30 6.49
CA ALA A 497 1.84 6.93 7.73
C ALA A 497 2.70 5.98 8.61
N PRO A 498 3.84 6.45 9.16
CA PRO A 498 4.56 5.70 10.18
C PRO A 498 3.84 5.78 11.53
N ALA A 499 4.07 4.80 12.41
CA ALA A 499 3.53 4.76 13.77
C ALA A 499 3.96 5.97 14.61
N TRP A 500 5.07 6.63 14.27
CA TRP A 500 5.47 7.90 14.90
C TRP A 500 4.44 9.03 14.75
N LEU A 501 3.50 8.90 13.80
CA LEU A 501 2.37 9.82 13.65
C LEU A 501 1.41 9.79 14.84
N ALA A 502 1.47 8.76 15.70
CA ALA A 502 0.71 8.63 16.94
C ALA A 502 1.16 9.64 18.03
N SER A 503 1.13 10.93 17.70
CA SER A 503 1.50 12.05 18.56
C SER A 503 0.34 13.04 18.71
N ALA A 504 0.23 13.66 19.89
CA ALA A 504 -0.81 14.65 20.14
C ALA A 504 -0.68 15.84 19.18
N GLY A 505 -1.80 16.27 18.60
CA GLY A 505 -1.87 17.35 17.63
C GLY A 505 -1.68 16.92 16.17
N ALA A 506 -1.31 15.67 15.89
CA ALA A 506 -1.26 15.15 14.52
C ALA A 506 -2.64 15.24 13.84
N GLY A 507 -3.73 14.98 14.57
CA GLY A 507 -5.10 15.20 14.10
C GLY A 507 -5.39 16.66 13.72
N ASP A 508 -4.84 17.63 14.45
CA ASP A 508 -5.03 19.06 14.13
C ASP A 508 -4.32 19.44 12.82
N VAL A 509 -3.15 18.83 12.57
CA VAL A 509 -2.40 19.00 11.32
C VAL A 509 -3.16 18.36 10.17
N LEU A 510 -3.64 17.12 10.33
CA LEU A 510 -4.49 16.45 9.34
C LEU A 510 -5.73 17.29 8.99
N ALA A 511 -6.45 17.82 9.98
CA ALA A 511 -7.64 18.64 9.77
C ALA A 511 -7.31 19.92 8.97
N GLY A 512 -6.18 20.58 9.27
CA GLY A 512 -5.70 21.74 8.51
C GLY A 512 -5.33 21.39 7.07
N THR A 513 -4.62 20.28 6.85
CA THR A 513 -4.26 19.75 5.53
C THR A 513 -5.49 19.43 4.69
N LEU A 514 -6.48 18.74 5.26
CA LEU A 514 -7.73 18.37 4.59
C LEU A 514 -8.51 19.62 4.16
N GLY A 515 -8.72 20.58 5.06
CA GLY A 515 -9.42 21.81 4.73
C GLY A 515 -8.71 22.64 3.65
N ALA A 516 -7.38 22.66 3.66
CA ALA A 516 -6.61 23.30 2.60
C ALA A 516 -6.76 22.58 1.26
N LEU A 517 -6.67 21.25 1.23
CA LEU A 517 -6.82 20.45 0.01
C LEU A 517 -8.22 20.57 -0.59
N MET A 518 -9.26 20.54 0.26
CA MET A 518 -10.64 20.77 -0.16
C MET A 518 -10.87 22.20 -0.67
N ALA A 519 -10.27 23.22 -0.02
CA ALA A 519 -10.39 24.61 -0.48
C ALA A 519 -9.80 24.83 -1.87
N GLN A 520 -8.71 24.13 -2.20
CA GLN A 520 -8.09 24.16 -3.53
C GLN A 520 -8.99 23.53 -4.59
N ASN A 521 -9.72 22.48 -4.22
CA ASN A 521 -10.56 21.69 -5.11
C ASN A 521 -12.06 22.00 -4.98
N ALA A 522 -12.41 23.12 -4.34
CA ALA A 522 -13.80 23.45 -4.01
C ALA A 522 -14.73 23.52 -5.23
N ALA A 523 -14.24 23.98 -6.38
CA ALA A 523 -15.03 24.02 -7.62
C ALA A 523 -15.32 22.64 -8.21
N THR A 524 -14.48 21.65 -7.91
CA THR A 524 -14.71 20.24 -8.26
C THR A 524 -15.71 19.64 -7.29
N LEU A 525 -15.49 19.82 -5.98
CA LEU A 525 -16.36 19.32 -4.91
C LEU A 525 -17.78 19.92 -4.94
N GLU A 526 -17.94 21.15 -5.43
CA GLU A 526 -19.26 21.76 -5.69
C GLU A 526 -20.05 20.99 -6.75
N LYS A 527 -19.37 20.40 -7.74
CA LYS A 527 -20.01 19.64 -8.84
C LYS A 527 -20.12 18.15 -8.54
N LEU A 528 -19.14 17.62 -7.82
CA LEU A 528 -18.93 16.20 -7.53
C LEU A 528 -18.68 16.05 -6.01
N PRO A 529 -19.71 16.21 -5.17
CA PRO A 529 -19.57 16.17 -3.72
C PRO A 529 -19.16 14.78 -3.20
N ASP A 530 -19.46 13.72 -3.96
CA ASP A 530 -19.02 12.33 -3.75
C ASP A 530 -17.48 12.21 -3.73
N GLN A 531 -16.75 13.09 -4.43
CA GLN A 531 -15.29 13.09 -4.41
C GLN A 531 -14.69 13.54 -3.06
N THR A 532 -15.51 13.99 -2.10
CA THR A 532 -15.05 14.30 -0.73
C THR A 532 -14.28 13.12 -0.13
N ALA A 533 -14.69 11.88 -0.41
CA ALA A 533 -14.04 10.67 0.08
C ALA A 533 -12.60 10.52 -0.46
N ILE A 534 -12.38 10.63 -1.77
CA ILE A 534 -11.03 10.50 -2.34
C ILE A 534 -10.11 11.65 -1.88
N TYR A 535 -10.60 12.89 -1.81
CA TYR A 535 -9.81 14.01 -1.29
C TYR A 535 -9.49 13.85 0.21
N ALA A 536 -10.38 13.22 0.98
CA ALA A 536 -10.11 12.90 2.38
C ALA A 536 -8.99 11.85 2.51
N ALA A 537 -9.06 10.79 1.70
CA ALA A 537 -8.04 9.75 1.66
C ALA A 537 -6.68 10.28 1.19
N VAL A 538 -6.65 11.13 0.15
CA VAL A 538 -5.43 11.83 -0.30
C VAL A 538 -4.87 12.75 0.78
N GLY A 539 -5.73 13.49 1.50
CA GLY A 539 -5.28 14.32 2.62
C GLY A 539 -4.60 13.50 3.72
N ALA A 540 -5.13 12.31 4.02
CA ALA A 540 -4.49 11.37 4.93
C ALA A 540 -3.16 10.84 4.37
N TYR A 541 -3.08 10.56 3.06
CA TYR A 541 -1.85 10.10 2.40
C TYR A 541 -0.74 11.15 2.46
N ILE A 542 -1.04 12.40 2.10
CA ILE A 542 -0.07 13.52 2.14
C ILE A 542 0.41 13.76 3.58
N HIS A 543 -0.51 13.67 4.55
CA HIS A 543 -0.19 13.79 5.97
C HIS A 543 0.73 12.64 6.44
N GLY A 544 0.46 11.40 6.02
CA GLY A 544 1.30 10.23 6.28
C GLY A 544 2.69 10.36 5.65
N LEU A 545 2.75 10.76 4.37
CA LEU A 545 4.00 11.00 3.65
C LEU A 545 4.87 12.08 4.33
N ALA A 546 4.26 13.19 4.76
CA ALA A 546 4.96 14.22 5.52
C ALA A 546 5.52 13.69 6.85
N ALA A 547 4.80 12.78 7.51
CA ALA A 547 5.27 12.13 8.73
C ALA A 547 6.39 11.11 8.47
N ALA A 548 6.33 10.35 7.38
CA ALA A 548 7.39 9.45 6.94
C ALA A 548 8.68 10.25 6.68
N MET A 549 8.59 11.35 5.92
CA MET A 549 9.72 12.25 5.68
C MET A 549 10.26 12.88 6.96
N ALA A 550 9.38 13.37 7.85
CA ALA A 550 9.80 14.00 9.10
C ALA A 550 10.51 13.02 10.06
N SER A 551 10.07 11.75 10.06
CA SER A 551 10.64 10.70 10.90
C SER A 551 11.81 9.96 10.24
N ALA A 552 12.01 10.14 8.93
CA ALA A 552 12.91 9.32 8.12
C ALA A 552 12.63 7.82 8.27
N SER A 553 11.35 7.46 8.39
CA SER A 553 10.85 6.11 8.57
C SER A 553 10.33 5.55 7.26
N THR A 554 10.64 4.30 6.95
CA THR A 554 10.02 3.53 5.85
C THR A 554 8.85 2.68 6.33
N GLN A 555 8.48 2.79 7.61
CA GLN A 555 7.30 2.15 8.18
C GLN A 555 6.02 2.74 7.59
N SER A 556 5.12 1.84 7.18
CA SER A 556 3.78 2.16 6.70
C SER A 556 2.76 1.18 7.31
N GLY A 557 1.49 1.61 7.36
CA GLY A 557 0.36 0.75 7.72
C GLY A 557 -0.11 -0.17 6.58
N LEU A 558 0.25 0.15 5.33
CA LEU A 558 0.03 -0.70 4.16
C LEU A 558 1.37 -1.07 3.52
N CYS A 559 1.52 -2.34 3.16
CA CYS A 559 2.61 -2.82 2.32
C CYS A 559 2.19 -2.65 0.86
N GLU A 560 3.00 -1.99 0.03
CA GLU A 560 2.79 -2.09 -1.42
C GLU A 560 3.09 -3.54 -1.84
N PRO A 561 2.19 -4.20 -2.58
CA PRO A 561 2.40 -5.58 -2.99
C PRO A 561 3.52 -5.67 -4.02
N VAL A 562 4.38 -6.68 -3.86
CA VAL A 562 5.38 -7.05 -4.86
C VAL A 562 4.70 -7.86 -5.96
N ILE A 563 4.77 -7.40 -7.20
CA ILE A 563 4.24 -8.17 -8.33
C ILE A 563 5.17 -9.35 -8.60
N TYR A 564 4.59 -10.55 -8.67
CA TYR A 564 5.29 -11.74 -9.14
C TYR A 564 5.17 -11.86 -10.66
N ASP A 565 6.30 -11.71 -11.34
CA ASP A 565 6.44 -12.05 -12.76
C ASP A 565 7.24 -13.35 -12.92
N GLY A 566 6.56 -14.42 -13.34
CA GLY A 566 7.20 -15.71 -13.61
C GLY A 566 8.20 -15.69 -14.77
N GLY A 567 8.18 -14.65 -15.62
CA GLY A 567 9.14 -14.41 -16.69
C GLY A 567 10.45 -13.76 -16.21
N ASN A 568 10.45 -13.10 -15.05
CA ASN A 568 11.60 -12.38 -14.51
C ASN A 568 11.85 -12.66 -13.01
N PRO A 569 12.31 -13.88 -12.67
CA PRO A 569 12.51 -14.29 -11.28
C PRO A 569 13.62 -13.49 -10.56
N ILE A 570 14.58 -12.92 -11.28
CA ILE A 570 15.64 -12.08 -10.69
C ILE A 570 15.05 -10.74 -10.24
N ALA A 571 14.20 -10.11 -11.05
CA ALA A 571 13.50 -8.89 -10.63
C ALA A 571 12.62 -9.15 -9.41
N PHE A 572 11.91 -10.28 -9.37
CA PHE A 572 11.12 -10.67 -8.20
C PHE A 572 12.00 -10.87 -6.94
N LEU A 573 13.16 -11.51 -7.07
CA LEU A 573 14.12 -11.66 -5.98
C LEU A 573 14.57 -10.31 -5.41
N HIS A 574 14.99 -9.38 -6.28
CA HIS A 574 15.39 -8.03 -5.87
C HIS A 574 14.23 -7.25 -5.26
N ALA A 575 13.04 -7.33 -5.85
CA ALA A 575 11.87 -6.70 -5.28
C ALA A 575 11.56 -7.26 -3.88
N MET A 576 11.82 -8.56 -3.64
CA MET A 576 11.69 -9.20 -2.35
C MET A 576 12.85 -8.91 -1.37
N GLU A 577 13.92 -8.22 -1.76
CA GLU A 577 14.94 -7.74 -0.82
C GLU A 577 14.36 -6.63 0.09
N PRO A 578 14.85 -6.48 1.33
CA PRO A 578 14.51 -5.30 2.11
C PRO A 578 15.19 -4.08 1.47
N GLU A 579 14.53 -2.93 1.44
CA GLU A 579 15.17 -1.69 1.01
C GLU A 579 16.44 -1.45 1.84
N SER A 580 17.61 -1.67 1.23
CA SER A 580 18.88 -1.41 1.88
C SER A 580 19.06 0.09 1.99
N VAL A 581 18.91 0.63 3.20
CA VAL A 581 19.27 2.00 3.47
C VAL A 581 20.79 2.08 3.40
N SER A 582 21.32 2.91 2.50
CA SER A 582 22.75 3.16 2.30
C SER A 582 23.49 3.37 3.63
N ASP A 583 24.75 2.93 3.72
CA ASP A 583 25.63 3.02 4.89
C ASP A 583 25.79 4.45 5.49
N ASP A 584 25.40 5.49 4.74
CA ASP A 584 25.50 6.90 5.13
C ASP A 584 24.12 7.56 5.33
N ALA A 585 23.36 7.24 6.39
CA ALA A 585 22.53 8.23 7.12
C ALA A 585 21.71 7.62 8.26
N VAL A 586 21.25 8.51 9.13
CA VAL A 586 20.33 8.37 10.27
C VAL A 586 18.95 7.76 9.93
N THR A 587 18.77 7.27 8.72
CA THR A 587 17.60 6.56 8.17
C THR A 587 17.58 5.11 8.66
N GLY A 588 16.45 4.65 9.19
CA GLY A 588 16.25 3.26 9.57
C GLY A 588 14.79 2.88 9.38
N THR A 589 14.47 1.58 9.32
CA THR A 589 13.10 1.08 9.09
C THR A 589 12.07 1.69 10.03
N LEU A 590 12.45 1.97 11.27
CA LEU A 590 11.59 2.66 12.23
C LEU A 590 11.73 4.18 12.17
N GLY A 591 12.85 4.75 11.74
CA GLY A 591 13.10 6.19 11.76
C GLY A 591 13.28 6.75 13.18
N LEU A 592 12.86 8.00 13.39
CA LEU A 592 13.04 8.78 14.62
C LEU A 592 11.72 9.37 15.16
N PRO A 593 11.64 9.65 16.49
CA PRO A 593 10.50 10.33 17.06
C PRO A 593 10.25 11.72 16.47
N ILE A 594 8.99 12.05 16.20
CA ILE A 594 8.54 13.36 15.68
C ILE A 594 7.44 13.97 16.56
N ARG A 595 7.16 15.25 16.32
CA ARG A 595 6.00 15.97 16.87
C ARG A 595 5.07 16.39 15.73
N ALA A 596 3.82 16.70 16.05
CA ALA A 596 2.86 17.23 15.07
C ALA A 596 3.39 18.44 14.27
N GLY A 597 4.09 19.37 14.92
CA GLY A 597 4.70 20.52 14.24
C GLY A 597 5.79 20.14 13.23
N ASP A 598 6.47 19.00 13.44
CA ASP A 598 7.47 18.50 12.49
C ASP A 598 6.75 17.99 11.22
N VAL A 599 5.59 17.32 11.36
CA VAL A 599 4.74 16.92 10.22
C VAL A 599 4.27 18.14 9.42
N ALA A 600 3.74 19.17 10.10
CA ALA A 600 3.29 20.40 9.43
C ALA A 600 4.42 21.13 8.67
N ALA A 601 5.66 21.06 9.18
CA ALA A 601 6.84 21.63 8.53
C ALA A 601 7.32 20.83 7.31
N HIS A 602 7.00 19.53 7.23
CA HIS A 602 7.38 18.65 6.12
C HIS A 602 6.30 18.52 5.04
N LEU A 603 5.07 19.03 5.27
CA LEU A 603 4.03 19.09 4.24
C LEU A 603 4.53 19.69 2.90
N PRO A 604 5.29 20.81 2.85
CA PRO A 604 5.77 21.33 1.57
C PRO A 604 6.71 20.38 0.82
N LEU A 605 7.46 19.54 1.54
CA LEU A 605 8.30 18.51 0.93
C LEU A 605 7.45 17.35 0.38
N ALA A 606 6.42 16.94 1.11
CA ALA A 606 5.47 15.93 0.62
C ALA A 606 4.73 16.41 -0.64
N PHE A 607 4.24 17.65 -0.66
CA PHE A 607 3.65 18.24 -1.87
C PHE A 607 4.68 18.35 -3.00
N GLY A 608 5.92 18.75 -2.71
CA GLY A 608 6.99 18.86 -3.70
C GLY A 608 7.36 17.52 -4.33
N ASP A 609 7.40 16.45 -3.53
CA ASP A 609 7.62 15.08 -4.00
C ASP A 609 6.53 14.62 -4.97
N LEU A 610 5.27 14.86 -4.61
CA LEU A 610 4.13 14.51 -5.46
C LEU A 610 4.05 15.34 -6.74
N VAL A 611 4.43 16.62 -6.71
CA VAL A 611 4.41 17.48 -7.91
C VAL A 611 5.53 17.13 -8.88
N ARG A 612 6.67 16.57 -8.42
CA ARG A 612 7.76 16.15 -9.31
C ARG A 612 7.37 15.02 -10.27
N LEU A 613 6.31 14.27 -9.97
CA LEU A 613 5.75 13.28 -10.91
C LEU A 613 5.30 13.90 -12.25
N TYR A 614 5.08 15.22 -12.30
CA TYR A 614 4.79 15.93 -13.55
C TYR A 614 6.04 16.39 -14.33
N ASP A 615 7.22 16.34 -13.69
CA ASP A 615 8.51 16.72 -14.30
C ASP A 615 9.23 15.51 -14.93
N ASP A 616 8.86 14.29 -14.54
CA ASP A 616 9.35 13.04 -15.14
C ASP A 616 8.67 12.85 -16.52
N GLU A 617 9.19 13.50 -17.57
CA GLU A 617 8.82 13.10 -18.94
C GLU A 617 9.35 11.67 -19.19
N PRO A 618 8.56 10.78 -19.82
CA PRO A 618 9.10 9.51 -20.27
C PRO A 618 10.25 9.79 -21.24
N ASP A 619 11.42 9.17 -21.00
CA ASP A 619 12.50 9.20 -21.97
C ASP A 619 11.97 8.66 -23.30
N ASP A 620 11.71 9.56 -24.25
CA ASP A 620 11.51 9.23 -25.65
C ASP A 620 12.82 8.63 -26.17
N ASP A 621 13.01 7.33 -25.93
CA ASP A 621 13.93 6.49 -26.70
C ASP A 621 13.30 6.29 -28.09
N HIS A 622 13.15 7.40 -28.81
CA HIS A 622 12.89 7.42 -30.23
C HIS A 622 14.14 6.92 -30.92
N GLY A 623 14.15 5.62 -31.16
CA GLY A 623 15.01 4.98 -32.14
C GLY A 623 15.04 5.81 -33.43
N ASP A 624 16.27 6.07 -33.86
CA ASP A 624 16.63 6.55 -35.18
C ASP A 624 15.91 5.73 -36.25
N ASP A 625 14.78 6.24 -36.74
CA ASP A 625 14.18 5.81 -38.01
C ASP A 625 13.48 7.03 -38.65
N ALA A 626 14.29 7.95 -39.16
CA ALA A 626 13.84 8.99 -40.08
C ALA A 626 14.52 8.84 -41.44
N ASP A 627 14.15 7.77 -42.16
CA ASP A 627 14.17 7.78 -43.62
C ASP A 627 13.08 8.75 -44.11
N SER A 628 13.46 9.98 -44.47
CA SER A 628 12.69 10.75 -45.44
C SER A 628 13.56 11.67 -46.30
N ASP A 629 13.44 11.39 -47.59
CA ASP A 629 13.97 12.05 -48.78
C ASP A 629 14.13 13.58 -48.74
N ASP A 630 15.30 14.01 -49.19
CA ASP A 630 15.61 15.10 -50.14
C ASP A 630 14.44 16.02 -50.56
N ASP A 631 14.48 17.28 -50.13
CA ASP A 631 14.38 18.40 -51.09
C ASP A 631 14.83 19.73 -50.44
N GLY A 632 15.70 20.45 -51.17
CA GLY A 632 16.48 21.55 -50.62
C GLY A 632 15.85 22.94 -50.64
N GLY A 633 16.63 23.89 -50.12
CA GLY A 633 16.62 25.28 -50.60
C GLY A 633 16.44 26.38 -49.54
N ALA A 634 17.58 27.00 -49.25
CA ALA A 634 17.78 28.46 -49.15
C ALA A 634 17.49 29.21 -47.82
N ASP A 635 18.58 29.89 -47.40
CA ASP A 635 18.66 31.24 -46.84
C ASP A 635 18.01 31.55 -45.49
N ASP A 636 18.82 31.69 -44.43
CA ASP A 636 19.15 33.01 -43.85
C ASP A 636 20.30 32.93 -42.81
N PRO A 637 20.91 34.06 -42.38
CA PRO A 637 22.37 34.18 -42.37
C PRO A 637 23.05 34.22 -40.99
N VAL A 638 24.32 33.86 -41.03
CA VAL A 638 25.35 33.97 -39.98
C VAL A 638 25.69 35.44 -39.65
N ALA A 639 25.80 35.77 -38.35
CA ALA A 639 26.75 36.75 -37.78
C ALA A 639 26.86 36.60 -36.24
N PRO A 640 27.91 37.10 -35.56
CA PRO A 640 29.08 36.28 -35.23
C PRO A 640 29.42 36.21 -33.73
N SER A 641 30.27 35.22 -33.45
CA SER A 641 31.08 34.97 -32.25
C SER A 641 31.70 36.19 -31.56
N THR A 642 31.64 36.21 -30.23
CA THR A 642 32.74 36.71 -29.37
C THR A 642 32.98 35.74 -28.21
N VAL A 643 34.24 35.31 -28.18
CA VAL A 643 34.94 34.38 -27.28
C VAL A 643 35.30 35.11 -25.97
N ASP A 644 35.14 34.48 -24.80
CA ASP A 644 36.25 33.89 -24.00
C ASP A 644 35.88 33.70 -22.50
N ASP A 645 35.91 32.43 -22.10
CA ASP A 645 36.43 31.82 -20.87
C ASP A 645 36.04 32.31 -19.46
N SER A 646 35.28 31.46 -18.77
CA SER A 646 35.74 30.84 -17.53
C SER A 646 35.02 29.50 -17.29
N ASP A 647 35.74 28.41 -17.55
CA ASP A 647 35.35 27.00 -17.41
C ASP A 647 35.04 26.60 -15.95
N VAL A 648 33.88 25.96 -15.76
CA VAL A 648 33.66 24.89 -14.77
C VAL A 648 32.75 23.88 -15.47
N ASP A 649 33.36 22.80 -15.95
CA ASP A 649 32.73 21.66 -16.60
C ASP A 649 32.82 20.49 -15.60
N ASP A 650 31.69 20.10 -15.02
CA ASP A 650 31.49 18.85 -14.28
C ASP A 650 30.68 17.91 -15.19
N SER A 651 31.33 17.44 -16.26
CA SER A 651 30.89 16.29 -17.03
C SER A 651 31.93 15.17 -16.87
N ASP A 652 31.46 14.02 -16.38
CA ASP A 652 32.26 12.80 -16.19
C ASP A 652 32.56 12.13 -17.54
N ASP A 653 33.51 12.69 -18.29
CA ASP A 653 34.06 12.07 -19.51
C ASP A 653 35.04 10.94 -19.14
N VAL A 654 34.64 9.69 -19.43
CA VAL A 654 35.47 8.49 -19.25
C VAL A 654 36.71 8.56 -20.14
N ARG A 655 37.91 8.67 -19.53
CA ARG A 655 39.20 8.64 -20.26
C ARG A 655 39.76 7.22 -20.33
N VAL A 656 39.88 6.68 -21.53
CA VAL A 656 40.47 5.36 -21.78
C VAL A 656 42.00 5.46 -21.97
N TYR A 657 42.73 4.55 -21.31
CA TYR A 657 44.20 4.43 -21.38
C TYR A 657 44.58 3.04 -21.90
N SER A 658 45.73 2.94 -22.59
CA SER A 658 46.36 1.64 -22.88
C SER A 658 46.91 1.00 -21.59
N SER A 659 47.21 -0.30 -21.64
CA SER A 659 47.74 -1.08 -20.50
C SER A 659 49.12 -0.65 -19.98
N ASP A 660 49.81 0.26 -20.68
CA ASP A 660 51.04 0.92 -20.24
C ASP A 660 50.84 2.37 -19.76
N GLY A 661 49.59 2.85 -19.69
CA GLY A 661 49.22 4.15 -19.12
C GLY A 661 49.24 5.32 -20.09
N THR A 662 49.17 5.08 -21.41
CA THR A 662 49.11 6.14 -22.43
C THR A 662 47.65 6.45 -22.78
N PRO A 663 47.19 7.72 -22.77
CA PRO A 663 45.81 8.05 -23.12
C PRO A 663 45.55 7.83 -24.62
N LEU A 664 44.47 7.11 -24.94
CA LEU A 664 44.03 6.85 -26.32
C LEU A 664 42.99 7.91 -26.72
N THR A 665 43.08 8.42 -27.96
CA THR A 665 42.09 9.34 -28.53
C THR A 665 41.25 8.58 -29.55
N VAL A 666 39.95 8.49 -29.31
CA VAL A 666 38.99 7.87 -30.23
C VAL A 666 38.49 8.95 -31.19
N GLY A 667 38.47 8.65 -32.49
CA GLY A 667 37.83 9.48 -33.51
C GLY A 667 36.87 8.63 -34.33
N ASP A 668 35.85 9.28 -34.91
CA ASP A 668 34.60 8.70 -35.47
C ASP A 668 34.72 7.64 -36.57
N ASP A 669 35.91 7.35 -37.08
CA ASP A 669 36.08 6.53 -38.29
C ASP A 669 36.88 5.25 -38.00
N GLY A 670 36.50 4.48 -36.97
CA GLY A 670 37.24 3.34 -36.40
C GLY A 670 38.13 2.52 -37.36
N VAL A 671 39.29 2.04 -36.91
CA VAL A 671 40.23 1.29 -37.77
C VAL A 671 40.79 0.00 -37.15
N HIS A 672 40.48 -1.09 -37.84
CA HIS A 672 41.26 -2.27 -38.24
C HIS A 672 42.64 -2.55 -37.58
N ASP A 673 42.81 -3.74 -36.99
CA ASP A 673 43.57 -4.85 -37.63
C ASP A 673 43.29 -6.19 -36.93
N VAL A 674 43.19 -7.25 -37.72
CA VAL A 674 42.76 -8.59 -37.33
C VAL A 674 43.98 -9.42 -36.96
N ALA A 675 44.43 -9.37 -35.70
CA ALA A 675 45.36 -10.34 -35.14
C ALA A 675 45.49 -10.21 -33.61
N ASP A 676 44.41 -10.43 -32.85
CA ASP A 676 44.50 -10.98 -31.49
C ASP A 676 43.17 -11.66 -31.13
N LEU A 677 43.10 -12.95 -31.46
CA LEU A 677 42.16 -13.90 -30.86
C LEU A 677 42.52 -14.05 -29.37
N ALA A 678 41.96 -13.22 -28.48
CA ALA A 678 41.82 -13.47 -27.03
C ALA A 678 41.18 -12.26 -26.33
N GLY A 679 39.84 -12.19 -26.32
CA GLY A 679 39.08 -11.20 -25.55
C GLY A 679 38.71 -11.66 -24.13
N VAL A 680 39.28 -12.78 -23.64
CA VAL A 680 39.05 -13.23 -22.26
C VAL A 680 40.40 -13.51 -21.60
N ASN A 681 40.76 -12.69 -20.62
CA ASN A 681 42.03 -12.79 -19.92
C ASN A 681 41.94 -13.84 -18.80
N PHE A 682 42.18 -15.11 -19.13
CA PHE A 682 42.12 -16.22 -18.16
C PHE A 682 43.40 -16.39 -17.29
N ASN A 683 44.37 -15.48 -17.37
CA ASN A 683 45.66 -15.60 -16.66
C ASN A 683 45.77 -14.73 -15.41
N GLY A 684 44.66 -14.16 -14.95
CA GLY A 684 44.60 -13.28 -13.79
C GLY A 684 44.60 -14.00 -12.45
N GLY A 685 45.08 -13.32 -11.41
CA GLY A 685 45.00 -13.78 -10.02
C GLY A 685 43.55 -13.81 -9.51
N PRO A 686 43.30 -14.37 -8.31
CA PRO A 686 41.96 -14.53 -7.75
C PRO A 686 41.16 -13.23 -7.56
N ASP A 687 41.82 -12.07 -7.64
CA ASP A 687 41.21 -10.74 -7.50
C ASP A 687 41.03 -9.98 -8.84
N ASP A 688 41.34 -10.61 -9.98
CA ASP A 688 41.16 -9.95 -11.29
C ASP A 688 39.71 -10.07 -11.78
N GLU A 689 39.11 -8.93 -12.16
CA GLU A 689 37.76 -8.80 -12.72
C GLU A 689 37.63 -9.51 -14.08
N ILE A 690 36.53 -10.22 -14.27
CA ILE A 690 36.12 -10.78 -15.56
C ILE A 690 35.19 -9.76 -16.22
N VAL A 691 35.64 -9.14 -17.30
CA VAL A 691 34.84 -8.19 -18.08
C VAL A 691 34.19 -8.94 -19.24
N LEU A 692 32.87 -8.95 -19.26
CA LEU A 692 32.08 -9.42 -20.39
C LEU A 692 31.59 -8.22 -21.19
N ASP A 693 31.69 -8.33 -22.51
CA ASP A 693 31.09 -7.38 -23.44
C ASP A 693 29.59 -7.67 -23.54
N ALA A 694 28.75 -6.70 -23.17
CA ALA A 694 27.30 -6.83 -23.13
C ALA A 694 26.67 -6.85 -24.53
N ASP A 695 27.36 -6.28 -25.53
CA ASP A 695 26.85 -6.15 -26.90
C ASP A 695 27.24 -7.33 -27.80
N ARG A 696 27.87 -8.36 -27.22
CA ARG A 696 28.31 -9.55 -27.94
C ARG A 696 27.38 -10.73 -27.69
N ASP A 697 26.89 -11.33 -28.78
CA ASP A 697 26.29 -12.66 -28.75
C ASP A 697 27.37 -13.73 -28.47
N TYR A 698 27.25 -14.38 -27.30
CA TYR A 698 28.06 -15.54 -26.92
C TYR A 698 27.37 -16.83 -27.37
N THR A 699 28.15 -17.82 -27.79
CA THR A 699 27.59 -19.15 -28.06
C THR A 699 27.41 -19.95 -26.77
N ASP A 700 26.51 -20.94 -26.79
CA ASP A 700 26.30 -21.85 -25.65
C ASP A 700 27.61 -22.52 -25.18
N GLU A 701 28.49 -22.90 -26.11
CA GLU A 701 29.82 -23.47 -25.77
C GLU A 701 30.75 -22.45 -25.07
N GLU A 702 30.62 -21.15 -25.39
CA GLU A 702 31.41 -20.09 -24.74
C GLU A 702 30.88 -19.78 -23.33
N LEU A 703 29.55 -19.79 -23.16
CA LEU A 703 28.90 -19.62 -21.86
C LEU A 703 29.18 -20.81 -20.93
N ASP A 704 29.12 -22.04 -21.43
CA ASP A 704 29.46 -23.25 -20.67
C ASP A 704 30.93 -23.22 -20.22
N ALA A 705 31.84 -22.82 -21.11
CA ALA A 705 33.26 -22.69 -20.76
C ALA A 705 33.53 -21.60 -19.71
N LEU A 706 32.75 -20.50 -19.75
CA LEU A 706 32.81 -19.43 -18.76
C LEU A 706 32.30 -19.90 -17.39
N ALA A 707 31.18 -20.62 -17.38
CA ALA A 707 30.59 -21.19 -16.17
C ALA A 707 31.53 -22.22 -15.51
N ASP A 708 32.12 -23.12 -16.30
CA ASP A 708 33.11 -24.10 -15.81
C ASP A 708 34.36 -23.41 -15.24
N ALA A 709 34.83 -22.33 -15.86
CA ALA A 709 35.98 -21.56 -15.39
C ALA A 709 35.68 -20.82 -14.07
N LEU A 710 34.47 -20.26 -13.93
CA LEU A 710 34.00 -19.64 -12.69
C LEU A 710 33.87 -20.68 -11.57
N LEU A 711 33.19 -21.80 -11.83
CA LEU A 711 33.04 -22.89 -10.88
C LEU A 711 34.40 -23.45 -10.43
N SER A 712 35.35 -23.63 -11.35
CA SER A 712 36.70 -24.07 -11.00
C SER A 712 37.50 -23.05 -10.19
N ARG A 713 37.17 -21.76 -10.26
CA ARG A 713 37.83 -20.68 -9.49
C ARG A 713 37.31 -20.58 -8.06
N TYR A 714 36.07 -20.99 -7.81
CA TYR A 714 35.43 -20.95 -6.49
C TYR A 714 35.27 -22.32 -5.81
N ALA A 715 35.64 -23.42 -6.48
CA ALA A 715 35.56 -24.78 -5.93
C ALA A 715 36.36 -25.03 -4.63
N ASP A 716 37.28 -24.14 -4.24
CA ASP A 716 38.07 -24.24 -3.01
C ASP A 716 37.60 -23.30 -1.87
N ARG A 717 36.46 -22.59 -2.02
CA ARG A 717 35.85 -21.82 -0.92
C ARG A 717 34.59 -22.52 -0.39
N GLU A 718 34.64 -22.89 0.89
CA GLU A 718 33.54 -23.44 1.69
C GLU A 718 32.60 -22.34 2.25
N GLU A 719 32.71 -21.10 1.76
CA GLU A 719 31.90 -19.93 2.20
C GLU A 719 30.81 -19.58 1.20
#